data_AF-A0A836D836-F1
#
_entry.id   AF-A0A836D836-F1
#
_cell.length_a   1.000
_cell.length_b   1.000
_cell.length_c   1.000
_cell.angle_alpha   90.00
_cell.angle_beta   90.00
_cell.angle_gamma   90.00
#
_symmetry.space_group_name_H-M   'P 1'
#
loop_
_entity.id
_entity.type
_entity.pdbx_description
1 polymer ?
#
loop_
_entity_poly.entity_id
_entity_poly.type
_entity_poly.pdbx_seq_one_letter_code
_entity_poly.pdbx_strand_id
1 'polypeptide(L)'
;MADENDSLRGADETRAQPVVTMPSSAYFLKQVEEEEEEEESLKVEVAAASDDESDTSSDDESDTSSDDLSWGKADIDPSLLERVDEEKCRSIRKQYRQLIYTVQQNRDDIVNTTSDTLTEALEEANVLFDAVSRTREAALDAQFLVLASDLGKEKAKQLNSDMSFFNQVAFCDFLFIFVGLNWMEDDGRDPLNNCDDNIALSFWETVQKEATSWMLQAETFHFLFGSFKPESAARKPRLNHRRKVQKMEENGDMPTKLRKLDLSGNQEATEKEVERILGLLQTYFRKYPDTPVSYFEFVIDPNSFSRTVENIFYVSFIIRDGFARIRLDQDRLPILEPININLAVPEPSCLPAALPTGSHSAAPPPPFHTAPPSASQASSSTDTKLCLLPPTSDDRQEENVQSGLASQESRLQNTVKMNGSKDLPEPYDYDLIIIGGGSGGLAAAKEAAKYDKKVMVLDFVTPTPLGTRWGLGGTCVNVGCIPKKLMHQAALLGQALRDSRNYGWNVEETVKHDWERMTEAVQNHIGSLNWGYRVALREKRVTYENSYGEFVGPHRIKATNNKGKEKIYSAERFLIATGERPRYLGIPGDKEYCISSDDLFSLPYCPGKTLVVGASYVALECAGFLAGIGLDVTVMVRSILLRGFDQDMANKIGEHMQEHGIKFIRQFVPIKVEQIEAGTPGRLRVVAKSTNGDQTIEGEYNTVLLAIGRDACTRKIGLENVGVKINEKTGKIPVTEEEQTNVPYIYAIGDILEGKLELTPVAIQAGRLLAQRLYGGSTVKCDYENVPTTVFTPLEYGSCGLSEEKAVEKFGEENVEVYHSYFWPLEWTIPSRDNNKCYAKVVCNIKDNERVVGFHILGPNAGEVTQGFAAALKCGLTKDQLDSTIGIHPVCAEVFTTLSVTKRSGGNILQTGC
;
A
#
# COMPACT_ATOMS: atom_id res chain seq x y z
N MET A 1 65.51 8.31 -35.36
CA MET A 1 66.59 8.48 -34.37
C MET A 1 66.06 7.84 -33.09
N ALA A 2 66.54 6.67 -32.67
CA ALA A 2 67.94 6.28 -32.41
C ALA A 2 68.41 6.87 -31.06
N ASP A 3 68.84 6.09 -30.06
CA ASP A 3 68.87 4.62 -29.88
C ASP A 3 68.41 4.28 -28.43
N GLU A 4 68.61 3.13 -27.75
CA GLU A 4 69.45 1.91 -27.92
C GLU A 4 68.92 0.77 -27.00
N ASN A 5 69.23 -0.50 -27.31
CA ASN A 5 69.49 -1.63 -26.38
C ASN A 5 68.40 -2.25 -25.43
N ASP A 6 68.36 -3.59 -25.20
CA ASP A 6 68.99 -4.70 -25.95
C ASP A 6 68.36 -6.12 -25.73
N SER A 7 68.62 -7.00 -26.72
CA SER A 7 68.91 -8.47 -26.76
C SER A 7 68.59 -9.49 -25.62
N LEU A 8 68.54 -10.83 -25.82
CA LEU A 8 68.44 -11.71 -27.00
C LEU A 8 67.89 -13.13 -26.67
N ARG A 9 67.85 -14.01 -27.69
CA ARG A 9 67.21 -15.34 -27.81
C ARG A 9 68.08 -16.56 -27.42
N GLY A 10 67.40 -17.68 -27.09
CA GLY A 10 67.76 -19.07 -27.48
C GLY A 10 68.72 -19.86 -26.57
N ALA A 11 69.03 -21.16 -26.80
CA ALA A 11 68.33 -22.29 -27.48
C ALA A 11 69.25 -23.55 -27.44
N ASP A 12 68.70 -24.77 -27.21
CA ASP A 12 69.36 -26.11 -27.24
C ASP A 12 70.60 -26.31 -26.30
N GLU A 13 71.17 -27.48 -25.98
CA GLU A 13 70.91 -28.95 -26.10
C GLU A 13 71.60 -29.64 -24.85
N THR A 14 71.63 -30.95 -24.51
CA THR A 14 71.19 -32.26 -25.04
C THR A 14 71.02 -33.29 -23.90
N ARG A 15 70.27 -34.40 -24.12
CA ARG A 15 70.42 -35.77 -23.51
C ARG A 15 70.16 -35.96 -21.98
N ALA A 16 69.73 -37.13 -21.50
CA ALA A 16 69.40 -38.43 -22.15
C ALA A 16 68.23 -39.16 -21.46
N GLN A 17 67.56 -40.03 -22.21
CA GLN A 17 66.51 -40.99 -21.82
C GLN A 17 67.13 -42.43 -21.74
N PRO A 18 66.40 -43.58 -21.65
CA PRO A 18 64.96 -43.88 -21.82
C PRO A 18 64.33 -44.55 -20.56
N VAL A 19 63.09 -45.07 -20.50
CA VAL A 19 61.98 -45.32 -21.47
C VAL A 19 60.65 -44.82 -20.82
N VAL A 20 59.37 -45.18 -21.10
CA VAL A 20 58.71 -46.24 -21.91
C VAL A 20 57.58 -45.61 -22.77
N THR A 21 56.38 -46.23 -22.86
CA THR A 21 55.24 -45.86 -23.71
C THR A 21 53.92 -45.99 -22.92
N MET A 22 52.81 -45.26 -23.14
CA MET A 22 52.15 -44.74 -24.38
C MET A 22 51.52 -45.85 -25.25
N PRO A 23 50.50 -45.59 -26.12
CA PRO A 23 49.91 -44.31 -26.54
C PRO A 23 48.45 -44.08 -26.09
N SER A 24 47.52 -43.69 -26.99
CA SER A 24 46.31 -42.89 -26.66
C SER A 24 45.22 -42.84 -27.77
N SER A 25 44.09 -42.18 -27.45
CA SER A 25 43.14 -41.45 -28.35
C SER A 25 41.87 -42.11 -28.95
N ALA A 26 40.84 -41.26 -29.11
CA ALA A 26 39.91 -41.11 -30.26
C ALA A 26 38.60 -41.97 -30.44
N TYR A 27 37.46 -41.26 -30.29
CA TYR A 27 36.29 -41.16 -31.22
C TYR A 27 35.27 -42.30 -31.50
N PHE A 28 34.03 -41.85 -31.83
CA PHE A 28 32.94 -42.45 -32.64
C PHE A 28 31.89 -43.46 -32.05
N LEU A 29 30.66 -42.94 -31.83
CA LEU A 29 29.36 -43.31 -32.45
C LEU A 29 28.71 -44.74 -32.36
N LYS A 30 27.50 -44.76 -31.75
CA LYS A 30 26.18 -45.29 -32.24
C LYS A 30 25.67 -46.73 -31.90
N GLN A 31 24.33 -46.81 -31.70
CA GLN A 31 23.38 -47.97 -31.70
C GLN A 31 23.42 -48.91 -30.45
N VAL A 32 22.30 -49.22 -29.74
CA VAL A 32 21.07 -50.04 -30.04
C VAL A 32 21.44 -51.53 -30.08
N GLU A 33 20.84 -52.52 -29.40
CA GLU A 33 19.48 -52.90 -28.88
C GLU A 33 19.41 -53.01 -27.32
N GLU A 34 18.37 -53.30 -26.50
CA GLU A 34 16.98 -53.87 -26.47
C GLU A 34 16.91 -54.99 -25.35
N GLU A 35 15.75 -55.64 -25.11
CA GLU A 35 15.44 -56.61 -23.99
C GLU A 35 15.34 -55.98 -22.56
N GLU A 36 14.19 -55.90 -21.86
CA GLU A 36 13.26 -56.90 -21.25
C GLU A 36 13.67 -57.31 -19.80
N GLU A 37 12.81 -57.04 -18.79
CA GLU A 37 11.99 -57.99 -17.98
C GLU A 37 12.81 -58.99 -17.11
N GLU A 38 12.43 -59.41 -15.90
CA GLU A 38 11.11 -59.57 -15.27
C GLU A 38 11.20 -59.37 -13.71
N GLU A 39 10.09 -59.52 -12.97
CA GLU A 39 10.07 -59.56 -11.48
C GLU A 39 10.47 -60.94 -10.92
N GLU A 40 11.07 -61.01 -9.72
CA GLU A 40 10.72 -62.11 -8.80
C GLU A 40 10.81 -61.72 -7.32
N SER A 41 9.93 -62.31 -6.51
CA SER A 41 9.82 -62.12 -5.06
C SER A 41 10.27 -63.38 -4.30
N LEU A 42 10.89 -63.23 -3.14
CA LEU A 42 11.24 -64.36 -2.27
C LEU A 42 10.88 -64.13 -0.79
N LYS A 43 10.58 -65.22 -0.08
CA LYS A 43 9.83 -65.24 1.18
C LYS A 43 10.65 -65.73 2.39
N VAL A 44 10.39 -65.08 3.53
CA VAL A 44 10.06 -65.66 4.87
C VAL A 44 10.93 -66.78 5.45
N GLU A 45 11.44 -66.55 6.67
CA GLU A 45 11.42 -67.45 7.85
C GLU A 45 11.71 -66.62 9.13
N VAL A 46 11.53 -67.07 10.38
CA VAL A 46 10.34 -67.55 11.15
C VAL A 46 10.81 -67.85 12.60
N ALA A 47 10.09 -67.36 13.63
CA ALA A 47 10.07 -67.87 15.04
C ALA A 47 9.24 -66.93 15.95
N ALA A 48 8.66 -67.32 17.10
CA ALA A 48 8.15 -68.60 17.63
C ALA A 48 7.42 -68.33 18.98
N ALA A 49 6.68 -69.32 19.52
CA ALA A 49 5.75 -69.26 20.70
C ALA A 49 4.41 -68.53 20.40
N SER A 50 3.21 -69.11 20.55
CA SER A 50 2.57 -70.00 21.55
C SER A 50 1.99 -69.25 22.77
N ASP A 51 0.83 -69.61 23.35
CA ASP A 51 0.01 -70.84 23.25
C ASP A 51 -1.52 -70.51 23.25
N ASP A 52 -2.34 -71.40 22.68
CA ASP A 52 -3.65 -71.99 23.10
C ASP A 52 -4.73 -71.17 23.87
N GLU A 53 -6.06 -71.44 23.79
CA GLU A 53 -6.85 -72.50 23.11
C GLU A 53 -8.29 -72.01 22.74
N SER A 54 -9.19 -72.91 22.30
CA SER A 54 -10.53 -72.62 21.76
C SER A 54 -11.69 -72.66 22.77
N ASP A 55 -12.91 -72.22 22.38
CA ASP A 55 -14.07 -73.14 22.21
C ASP A 55 -15.43 -72.49 21.86
N THR A 56 -16.11 -73.03 20.82
CA THR A 56 -17.59 -73.15 20.63
C THR A 56 -18.49 -71.88 20.63
N SER A 57 -19.73 -71.82 20.09
CA SER A 57 -20.64 -72.65 19.26
C SER A 57 -21.69 -71.68 18.64
N SER A 58 -21.89 -71.62 17.32
CA SER A 58 -22.96 -72.26 16.50
C SER A 58 -24.41 -71.71 16.62
N ASP A 59 -25.12 -71.76 15.47
CA ASP A 59 -26.59 -71.85 15.28
C ASP A 59 -27.52 -70.59 15.36
N ASP A 60 -27.56 -69.85 14.24
CA ASP A 60 -28.71 -69.62 13.31
C ASP A 60 -30.10 -68.98 13.65
N GLU A 61 -30.70 -68.45 12.56
CA GLU A 61 -32.11 -68.10 12.23
C GLU A 61 -32.86 -66.83 12.79
N SER A 62 -32.78 -65.76 11.98
CA SER A 62 -33.91 -65.05 11.33
C SER A 62 -34.69 -63.86 11.97
N ASP A 63 -34.82 -62.80 11.16
CA ASP A 63 -35.83 -61.74 11.03
C ASP A 63 -36.68 -61.26 12.24
N THR A 64 -36.54 -59.97 12.59
CA THR A 64 -37.50 -58.91 12.18
C THR A 64 -36.98 -57.49 12.44
N SER A 65 -37.67 -56.47 11.89
CA SER A 65 -37.20 -55.09 11.73
C SER A 65 -37.47 -54.11 12.88
N SER A 66 -36.49 -53.28 13.23
CA SER A 66 -36.69 -51.87 13.65
C SER A 66 -35.38 -51.08 13.55
N ASP A 67 -35.40 -49.89 12.94
CA ASP A 67 -34.27 -48.96 12.95
C ASP A 67 -34.04 -48.35 14.34
N ASP A 68 -32.78 -48.32 14.81
CA ASP A 68 -32.39 -47.46 15.93
C ASP A 68 -30.90 -47.06 15.85
N LEU A 69 -30.63 -45.92 15.20
CA LEU A 69 -29.27 -45.37 15.06
C LEU A 69 -28.84 -44.69 16.37
N SER A 70 -28.22 -45.43 17.27
CA SER A 70 -27.70 -44.86 18.53
C SER A 70 -26.63 -43.79 18.28
N TRP A 71 -26.93 -42.54 18.62
CA TRP A 71 -25.94 -41.45 18.60
C TRP A 71 -24.97 -41.59 19.78
N GLY A 72 -23.68 -41.73 19.49
CA GLY A 72 -22.64 -41.87 20.50
C GLY A 72 -22.54 -40.65 21.41
N LYS A 73 -22.38 -40.90 22.72
CA LYS A 73 -22.16 -39.84 23.72
C LYS A 73 -20.89 -39.03 23.41
N ALA A 74 -21.02 -37.72 23.45
CA ALA A 74 -19.94 -36.81 23.83
C ALA A 74 -20.34 -36.17 25.16
N ASP A 75 -19.88 -36.74 26.28
CA ASP A 75 -20.15 -36.19 27.61
C ASP A 75 -19.37 -34.86 27.77
N ILE A 76 -20.06 -33.73 27.59
CA ILE A 76 -19.56 -32.42 28.06
C ILE A 76 -19.64 -32.45 29.59
N ASP A 77 -18.49 -32.34 30.25
CA ASP A 77 -18.40 -32.47 31.71
C ASP A 77 -19.27 -31.41 32.43
N PRO A 78 -20.27 -31.82 33.24
CA PRO A 78 -21.07 -30.91 34.04
C PRO A 78 -20.27 -30.07 35.06
N SER A 79 -19.01 -30.42 35.34
CA SER A 79 -18.13 -29.67 36.25
C SER A 79 -17.88 -28.22 35.81
N LEU A 80 -18.01 -27.90 34.51
CA LEU A 80 -17.94 -26.53 33.98
C LEU A 80 -19.03 -25.57 34.54
N LEU A 81 -20.00 -26.10 35.28
CA LEU A 81 -21.04 -25.33 35.99
C LEU A 81 -20.92 -25.39 37.53
N GLU A 82 -19.79 -25.85 38.08
CA GLU A 82 -19.55 -25.77 39.52
C GLU A 82 -19.36 -24.32 40.04
N ARG A 83 -19.51 -24.17 41.35
CA ARG A 83 -19.75 -22.88 42.03
C ARG A 83 -18.50 -22.01 42.14
N VAL A 84 -18.23 -21.20 41.11
CA VAL A 84 -17.60 -19.89 41.33
C VAL A 84 -18.52 -19.05 42.23
N ASP A 85 -17.96 -18.40 43.25
CA ASP A 85 -18.71 -17.58 44.21
C ASP A 85 -19.39 -16.38 43.52
N GLU A 86 -20.71 -16.51 43.34
CA GLU A 86 -21.51 -15.49 42.66
C GLU A 86 -21.61 -14.20 43.47
N GLU A 87 -21.46 -14.24 44.80
CA GLU A 87 -21.44 -13.02 45.63
C GLU A 87 -20.13 -12.25 45.41
N LYS A 88 -18.99 -12.96 45.30
CA LYS A 88 -17.71 -12.35 44.90
C LYS A 88 -17.78 -11.72 43.50
N CYS A 89 -18.32 -12.43 42.51
CA CYS A 89 -18.53 -11.88 41.15
C CYS A 89 -19.45 -10.65 41.15
N ARG A 90 -20.55 -10.66 41.92
CA ARG A 90 -21.43 -9.49 42.10
C ARG A 90 -20.70 -8.31 42.77
N SER A 91 -19.80 -8.57 43.73
CA SER A 91 -18.98 -7.53 44.38
C SER A 91 -18.04 -6.86 43.38
N ILE A 92 -17.29 -7.66 42.60
CA ILE A 92 -16.35 -7.15 41.59
C ILE A 92 -17.08 -6.27 40.56
N ARG A 93 -18.25 -6.72 40.05
CA ARG A 93 -19.09 -5.89 39.17
C ARG A 93 -19.57 -4.60 39.83
N LYS A 94 -19.86 -4.60 41.14
CA LYS A 94 -20.22 -3.39 41.88
C LYS A 94 -19.02 -2.43 42.00
N GLN A 95 -17.82 -2.96 42.24
CA GLN A 95 -16.59 -2.18 42.36
C GLN A 95 -16.21 -1.53 41.02
N TYR A 96 -16.17 -2.28 39.90
CA TYR A 96 -15.96 -1.70 38.57
C TYR A 96 -17.00 -0.62 38.21
N ARG A 97 -18.29 -0.84 38.50
CA ARG A 97 -19.32 0.20 38.28
C ARG A 97 -19.11 1.44 39.15
N GLN A 98 -18.60 1.29 40.37
CA GLN A 98 -18.26 2.42 41.25
C GLN A 98 -17.04 3.18 40.73
N LEU A 99 -15.97 2.47 40.33
CA LEU A 99 -14.75 3.05 39.77
C LEU A 99 -15.04 3.83 38.47
N ILE A 100 -15.80 3.23 37.54
CA ILE A 100 -16.26 3.89 36.30
C ILE A 100 -17.09 5.14 36.62
N TYR A 101 -17.96 5.09 37.64
CA TYR A 101 -18.74 6.26 38.06
C TYR A 101 -17.86 7.37 38.65
N THR A 102 -16.93 7.04 39.55
CA THR A 102 -15.99 7.99 40.15
C THR A 102 -15.15 8.69 39.07
N VAL A 103 -14.59 7.93 38.12
CA VAL A 103 -13.81 8.48 37.00
C VAL A 103 -14.65 9.32 36.04
N GLN A 104 -15.95 9.04 35.88
CA GLN A 104 -16.86 9.88 35.10
C GLN A 104 -17.27 11.18 35.80
N GLN A 105 -17.35 11.20 37.14
CA GLN A 105 -17.61 12.42 37.90
C GLN A 105 -16.36 13.31 37.99
N ASN A 106 -15.20 12.72 38.27
CA ASN A 106 -13.94 13.44 38.49
C ASN A 106 -13.19 13.74 37.18
N ARG A 107 -13.88 13.78 36.03
CA ARG A 107 -13.25 13.88 34.70
C ARG A 107 -12.31 15.08 34.57
N ASP A 108 -12.76 16.25 35.03
CA ASP A 108 -12.00 17.49 34.86
C ASP A 108 -10.71 17.48 35.70
N ASP A 109 -10.75 16.93 36.91
CA ASP A 109 -9.58 16.72 37.78
C ASP A 109 -8.62 15.64 37.25
N ILE A 110 -9.15 14.63 36.55
CA ILE A 110 -8.36 13.54 35.92
C ILE A 110 -7.61 14.03 34.68
N VAL A 111 -8.25 14.89 33.89
CA VAL A 111 -7.68 15.49 32.66
C VAL A 111 -6.61 16.55 32.98
N ASN A 112 -6.69 17.20 34.15
CA ASN A 112 -5.66 18.14 34.62
C ASN A 112 -4.27 17.48 34.64
N THR A 113 -3.25 18.20 34.16
CA THR A 113 -1.87 17.71 34.00
C THR A 113 -1.15 17.52 35.34
N THR A 114 -1.56 18.19 36.42
CA THR A 114 -0.93 18.12 37.76
C THR A 114 -1.59 17.11 38.71
N SER A 115 -2.21 16.05 38.18
CA SER A 115 -3.12 15.16 38.93
C SER A 115 -2.85 13.70 38.60
N ASP A 116 -2.49 12.89 39.60
CA ASP A 116 -2.16 11.46 39.43
C ASP A 116 -3.38 10.53 39.50
N THR A 117 -4.58 11.09 39.67
CA THR A 117 -5.86 10.35 39.82
C THR A 117 -6.20 9.38 38.68
N LEU A 118 -5.64 9.57 37.47
CA LEU A 118 -5.75 8.59 36.38
C LEU A 118 -4.94 7.32 36.67
N THR A 119 -3.75 7.47 37.26
CA THR A 119 -2.85 6.39 37.65
C THR A 119 -3.44 5.61 38.81
N GLU A 120 -3.95 6.30 39.84
CA GLU A 120 -4.65 5.68 40.98
C GLU A 120 -5.85 4.82 40.52
N ALA A 121 -6.63 5.32 39.56
CA ALA A 121 -7.77 4.59 39.00
C ALA A 121 -7.34 3.35 38.16
N LEU A 122 -6.20 3.43 37.47
CA LEU A 122 -5.62 2.28 36.76
C LEU A 122 -5.08 1.22 37.72
N GLU A 123 -4.49 1.63 38.85
CA GLU A 123 -4.07 0.71 39.91
C GLU A 123 -5.26 0.03 40.60
N GLU A 124 -6.34 0.75 40.90
CA GLU A 124 -7.57 0.15 41.44
C GLU A 124 -8.17 -0.88 40.46
N ALA A 125 -8.22 -0.56 39.16
CA ALA A 125 -8.68 -1.50 38.14
C ALA A 125 -7.79 -2.77 38.05
N ASN A 126 -6.47 -2.62 38.13
CA ASN A 126 -5.54 -3.76 38.08
C ASN A 126 -5.71 -4.69 39.29
N VAL A 127 -5.98 -4.14 40.49
CA VAL A 127 -6.30 -4.94 41.69
C VAL A 127 -7.66 -5.64 41.58
N LEU A 128 -8.63 -5.05 40.86
CA LEU A 128 -9.89 -5.73 40.53
C LEU A 128 -9.71 -6.83 39.48
N PHE A 129 -8.79 -6.64 38.52
CA PHE A 129 -8.49 -7.59 37.44
C PHE A 129 -7.97 -8.93 37.96
N ASP A 130 -7.10 -8.92 38.98
CA ASP A 130 -6.60 -10.15 39.65
C ASP A 130 -7.72 -11.05 40.22
N ALA A 131 -8.94 -10.51 40.42
CA ALA A 131 -10.10 -11.25 40.88
C ALA A 131 -11.10 -11.64 39.76
N VAL A 132 -10.89 -11.18 38.53
CA VAL A 132 -11.73 -11.46 37.36
C VAL A 132 -11.62 -12.94 36.98
N SER A 133 -12.77 -13.61 36.93
CA SER A 133 -12.86 -15.06 36.68
C SER A 133 -13.92 -15.44 35.63
N ARG A 134 -14.62 -14.46 35.06
CA ARG A 134 -15.59 -14.65 33.97
C ARG A 134 -15.55 -13.49 32.99
N THR A 135 -16.12 -13.74 31.81
CA THR A 135 -16.25 -12.81 30.68
C THR A 135 -17.05 -11.55 31.01
N ARG A 136 -17.97 -11.62 31.98
CA ARG A 136 -18.85 -10.51 32.36
C ARG A 136 -18.10 -9.40 33.11
N GLU A 137 -17.27 -9.78 34.07
CA GLU A 137 -16.39 -8.88 34.81
C GLU A 137 -15.29 -8.33 33.89
N ALA A 138 -14.67 -9.20 33.06
CA ALA A 138 -13.65 -8.79 32.08
C ALA A 138 -14.15 -7.74 31.06
N ALA A 139 -15.45 -7.75 30.73
CA ALA A 139 -16.03 -6.76 29.83
C ALA A 139 -16.27 -5.40 30.50
N LEU A 140 -16.47 -5.34 31.82
CA LEU A 140 -16.50 -4.08 32.58
C LEU A 140 -15.08 -3.49 32.73
N ASP A 141 -14.08 -4.35 32.90
CA ASP A 141 -12.67 -3.97 32.86
C ASP A 141 -12.28 -3.35 31.51
N ALA A 142 -12.60 -4.04 30.41
CA ALA A 142 -12.41 -3.49 29.06
C ALA A 142 -13.16 -2.17 28.83
N GLN A 143 -14.37 -2.00 29.40
CA GLN A 143 -15.11 -0.74 29.36
C GLN A 143 -14.39 0.38 30.14
N PHE A 144 -13.83 0.07 31.30
CA PHE A 144 -13.01 1.00 32.07
C PHE A 144 -11.72 1.39 31.33
N LEU A 145 -11.00 0.42 30.75
CA LEU A 145 -9.77 0.68 30.01
C LEU A 145 -10.00 1.58 28.78
N VAL A 146 -11.13 1.46 28.09
CA VAL A 146 -11.52 2.40 27.01
C VAL A 146 -11.73 3.82 27.55
N LEU A 147 -12.45 3.96 28.67
CA LEU A 147 -12.67 5.26 29.32
C LEU A 147 -11.34 5.91 29.77
N ALA A 148 -10.48 5.14 30.46
CA ALA A 148 -9.16 5.60 30.89
C ALA A 148 -8.26 5.97 29.69
N SER A 149 -8.35 5.24 28.58
CA SER A 149 -7.60 5.54 27.34
C SER A 149 -8.06 6.84 26.68
N ASP A 150 -9.36 7.11 26.58
CA ASP A 150 -9.86 8.38 26.01
C ASP A 150 -9.55 9.57 26.94
N LEU A 151 -9.57 9.39 28.27
CA LEU A 151 -9.15 10.42 29.23
C LEU A 151 -7.64 10.69 29.19
N GLY A 152 -6.81 9.64 29.13
CA GLY A 152 -5.35 9.78 28.95
C GLY A 152 -4.98 10.48 27.64
N LYS A 153 -5.75 10.22 26.58
CA LYS A 153 -5.65 10.91 25.27
C LYS A 153 -6.15 12.36 25.30
N GLU A 154 -7.09 12.70 26.18
CA GLU A 154 -7.52 14.09 26.40
C GLU A 154 -6.46 14.87 27.21
N LYS A 155 -5.90 14.25 28.25
CA LYS A 155 -4.74 14.74 29.02
C LYS A 155 -3.50 14.94 28.14
N ALA A 156 -3.18 13.97 27.27
CA ALA A 156 -2.08 14.08 26.31
C ALA A 156 -2.28 15.20 25.27
N LYS A 157 -3.53 15.55 24.93
CA LYS A 157 -3.80 16.76 24.12
C LYS A 157 -3.56 18.05 24.89
N GLN A 158 -3.82 18.10 26.19
CA GLN A 158 -3.52 19.28 27.01
C GLN A 158 -2.01 19.46 27.24
N LEU A 159 -1.24 18.38 27.29
CA LEU A 159 0.24 18.44 27.24
C LEU A 159 0.74 19.05 25.92
N ASN A 160 0.08 18.74 24.79
CA ASN A 160 0.32 19.39 23.50
C ASN A 160 -0.35 20.78 23.38
N SER A 161 -0.04 21.68 24.32
CA SER A 161 -0.22 23.11 24.08
C SER A 161 0.70 23.59 22.95
N ASP A 162 0.20 24.41 22.01
CA ASP A 162 0.97 24.88 20.86
C ASP A 162 2.23 25.64 21.31
N MET A 163 3.40 25.00 21.21
CA MET A 163 4.73 25.54 21.55
C MET A 163 5.17 26.64 20.56
N SER A 164 4.47 27.77 20.60
CA SER A 164 4.81 29.01 19.92
C SER A 164 5.80 29.85 20.74
N PHE A 165 5.84 29.67 22.07
CA PHE A 165 6.82 30.29 22.97
C PHE A 165 7.28 29.31 24.07
N PHE A 166 8.58 29.02 24.09
CA PHE A 166 9.23 28.31 25.20
C PHE A 166 9.52 29.31 26.33
N ASN A 167 8.80 29.21 27.45
CA ASN A 167 9.08 30.01 28.64
C ASN A 167 10.24 29.40 29.43
N GLN A 168 11.46 29.87 29.14
CA GLN A 168 12.69 29.39 29.78
C GLN A 168 12.68 29.54 31.31
N VAL A 169 12.04 30.59 31.86
CA VAL A 169 11.97 30.80 33.32
C VAL A 169 11.12 29.72 33.97
N ALA A 170 9.89 29.53 33.48
CA ALA A 170 9.00 28.49 33.99
C ALA A 170 9.60 27.07 33.82
N PHE A 171 10.32 26.82 32.71
CA PHE A 171 11.03 25.56 32.52
C PHE A 171 12.12 25.35 33.59
N CYS A 172 12.92 26.38 33.91
CA CYS A 172 13.90 26.31 34.99
C CYS A 172 13.22 26.10 36.37
N ASP A 173 12.14 26.81 36.67
CA ASP A 173 11.40 26.66 37.92
C ASP A 173 10.88 25.21 38.09
N PHE A 174 10.27 24.64 37.03
CA PHE A 174 9.87 23.23 37.02
C PHE A 174 11.06 22.27 37.20
N LEU A 175 12.20 22.56 36.57
CA LEU A 175 13.40 21.71 36.65
C LEU A 175 14.02 21.74 38.06
N PHE A 176 13.97 22.86 38.78
CA PHE A 176 14.41 22.94 40.18
C PHE A 176 13.45 22.21 41.13
N ILE A 177 12.14 22.38 40.96
CA ILE A 177 11.11 21.65 41.72
C ILE A 177 11.26 20.13 41.51
N PHE A 178 11.48 19.70 40.27
CA PHE A 178 11.69 18.30 39.88
C PHE A 178 12.92 17.65 40.55
N VAL A 179 13.99 18.42 40.77
CA VAL A 179 15.19 17.96 41.51
C VAL A 179 15.04 18.15 43.03
N GLY A 180 13.92 18.70 43.51
CA GLY A 180 13.63 18.90 44.94
C GLY A 180 14.31 20.13 45.56
N LEU A 181 14.73 21.11 44.75
CA LEU A 181 15.39 22.33 45.19
C LEU A 181 14.44 23.52 45.24
N ASN A 182 13.97 23.89 46.44
CA ASN A 182 13.18 25.11 46.66
C ASN A 182 14.08 26.36 46.68
N TRP A 183 14.22 27.03 45.54
CA TRP A 183 14.98 28.30 45.44
C TRP A 183 14.35 29.47 46.22
N MET A 184 13.08 29.38 46.63
CA MET A 184 12.37 30.47 47.32
C MET A 184 12.61 30.55 48.85
N GLU A 185 13.49 29.73 49.43
CA GLU A 185 13.82 29.74 50.87
C GLU A 185 15.32 29.96 51.16
N ASP A 186 15.90 31.07 50.69
CA ASP A 186 17.09 31.66 51.34
C ASP A 186 17.04 33.20 51.38
N ASP A 187 17.47 33.77 52.51
CA ASP A 187 17.29 35.18 52.88
C ASP A 187 18.43 36.06 52.34
N GLY A 188 18.26 36.52 51.09
CA GLY A 188 18.82 37.80 50.65
C GLY A 188 20.34 37.88 50.50
N ARG A 189 21.01 36.82 50.01
CA ARG A 189 22.40 36.90 49.52
C ARG A 189 22.55 36.50 48.06
N ASP A 190 23.48 37.18 47.40
CA ASP A 190 23.71 37.12 45.94
C ASP A 190 24.32 35.75 45.53
N PRO A 191 23.57 34.87 44.85
CA PRO A 191 23.90 33.45 44.73
C PRO A 191 24.90 33.14 43.61
N LEU A 192 25.29 34.11 42.79
CA LEU A 192 26.20 33.90 41.65
C LEU A 192 27.69 33.80 42.02
N ASN A 193 28.04 33.95 43.30
CA ASN A 193 29.43 34.12 43.75
C ASN A 193 30.00 32.94 44.57
N ASN A 194 29.27 31.83 44.67
CA ASN A 194 29.78 30.57 45.23
C ASN A 194 28.92 29.38 44.76
N CYS A 195 29.00 29.05 43.47
CA CYS A 195 28.48 27.78 42.96
C CYS A 195 29.41 26.66 43.45
N ASP A 196 29.00 25.93 44.48
CA ASP A 196 29.66 24.68 44.88
C ASP A 196 29.47 23.65 43.76
N ASP A 197 30.54 23.25 43.07
CA ASP A 197 30.47 22.33 41.92
C ASP A 197 29.75 21.02 42.26
N ASN A 198 29.78 20.61 43.54
CA ASN A 198 29.06 19.45 44.06
C ASN A 198 27.53 19.57 43.97
N ILE A 199 26.98 20.79 44.08
CA ILE A 199 25.53 21.04 43.93
C ILE A 199 25.15 20.99 42.45
N ALA A 200 25.99 21.57 41.57
CA ALA A 200 25.80 21.44 40.13
C ALA A 200 25.90 19.97 39.65
N LEU A 201 26.87 19.19 40.15
CA LEU A 201 26.98 17.76 39.84
C LEU A 201 25.76 16.98 40.33
N SER A 202 25.39 17.10 41.61
CA SER A 202 24.25 16.33 42.17
C SER A 202 22.91 16.70 41.53
N PHE A 203 22.73 17.95 41.10
CA PHE A 203 21.61 18.36 40.24
C PHE A 203 21.60 17.59 38.92
N TRP A 204 22.71 17.63 38.16
CA TRP A 204 22.79 16.97 36.86
C TRP A 204 22.77 15.43 36.96
N GLU A 205 23.33 14.83 38.00
CA GLU A 205 23.20 13.38 38.27
C GLU A 205 21.73 12.99 38.52
N THR A 206 20.96 13.82 39.22
CA THR A 206 19.53 13.57 39.48
C THR A 206 18.71 13.70 38.21
N VAL A 207 18.93 14.77 37.43
CA VAL A 207 18.28 14.95 36.11
C VAL A 207 18.67 13.80 35.14
N GLN A 208 19.95 13.42 35.09
CA GLN A 208 20.43 12.31 34.26
C GLN A 208 19.74 10.99 34.64
N LYS A 209 19.64 10.69 35.93
CA LYS A 209 19.08 9.42 36.42
C LYS A 209 17.64 9.23 35.97
N GLU A 210 16.81 10.26 36.04
CA GLU A 210 15.41 10.19 35.62
C GLU A 210 15.23 10.37 34.11
N ALA A 211 16.06 11.20 33.45
CA ALA A 211 16.09 11.23 31.98
C ALA A 211 16.46 9.85 31.39
N THR A 212 17.29 9.07 32.08
CA THR A 212 17.67 7.70 31.70
C THR A 212 16.54 6.68 31.91
N SER A 213 15.57 6.93 32.80
CA SER A 213 14.40 6.05 32.98
C SER A 213 13.33 6.31 31.89
N TRP A 214 13.22 7.55 31.38
CA TRP A 214 12.23 7.92 30.35
C TRP A 214 12.78 7.78 28.92
N MET A 215 14.09 7.91 28.72
CA MET A 215 14.73 7.57 27.45
C MET A 215 14.81 6.05 27.30
N LEU A 216 13.88 5.49 26.53
CA LEU A 216 14.08 4.19 25.89
C LEU A 216 15.36 4.25 25.04
N GLN A 217 16.46 3.76 25.62
CA GLN A 217 17.70 3.57 24.90
C GLN A 217 17.45 2.51 23.82
N ALA A 218 17.20 2.97 22.59
CA ALA A 218 17.07 2.10 21.44
C ALA A 218 18.29 1.17 21.39
N GLU A 219 18.06 -0.15 21.21
CA GLU A 219 19.14 -1.12 21.14
C GLU A 219 20.14 -0.66 20.09
N THR A 220 21.35 -0.28 20.54
CA THR A 220 22.39 0.16 19.62
C THR A 220 22.75 -1.04 18.77
N PHE A 221 22.68 -0.87 17.44
CA PHE A 221 22.98 -1.94 16.48
C PHE A 221 24.46 -2.34 16.61
N HIS A 222 24.72 -3.36 17.43
CA HIS A 222 26.05 -3.89 17.72
C HIS A 222 26.56 -4.73 16.54
N PHE A 223 26.98 -4.05 15.47
CA PHE A 223 27.87 -4.61 14.46
C PHE A 223 29.29 -4.08 14.65
N LEU A 224 30.28 -4.89 14.26
CA LEU A 224 31.71 -4.77 14.57
C LEU A 224 32.05 -4.97 16.07
N PHE A 225 32.39 -6.22 16.41
CA PHE A 225 33.05 -6.69 17.64
C PHE A 225 32.25 -6.55 18.96
N GLY A 226 31.72 -7.69 19.42
CA GLY A 226 31.04 -7.80 20.71
C GLY A 226 31.95 -7.62 21.94
N SER A 227 31.32 -7.51 23.11
CA SER A 227 31.97 -7.15 24.38
C SER A 227 33.16 -8.04 24.77
N PHE A 228 34.36 -7.45 24.85
CA PHE A 228 35.57 -8.07 25.40
C PHE A 228 35.58 -8.08 26.95
N LYS A 229 34.49 -8.56 27.58
CA LYS A 229 34.45 -8.80 29.04
C LYS A 229 33.81 -10.17 29.36
N PRO A 230 34.51 -11.06 30.08
CA PRO A 230 33.94 -12.34 30.50
C PRO A 230 33.11 -12.16 31.79
N GLU A 231 31.79 -12.07 31.66
CA GLU A 231 30.92 -12.20 32.84
C GLU A 231 30.87 -13.65 33.34
N SER A 232 31.09 -13.83 34.65
CA SER A 232 31.21 -15.15 35.26
C SER A 232 29.85 -15.74 35.60
N ALA A 233 29.54 -16.93 35.07
CA ALA A 233 28.26 -17.60 35.31
C ALA A 233 28.02 -17.95 36.79
N ALA A 234 27.17 -17.18 37.47
CA ALA A 234 26.79 -17.41 38.86
C ALA A 234 25.99 -18.73 39.01
N ARG A 235 26.49 -19.64 39.85
CA ARG A 235 25.85 -20.93 40.13
C ARG A 235 24.54 -20.76 40.90
N LYS A 236 23.44 -21.35 40.42
CA LYS A 236 22.29 -21.76 41.28
C LYS A 236 22.41 -23.24 41.67
N PRO A 237 21.98 -23.67 42.88
CA PRO A 237 22.20 -25.05 43.36
C PRO A 237 21.33 -26.11 42.65
N ARG A 238 21.73 -27.39 42.75
CA ARG A 238 20.97 -28.56 42.28
C ARG A 238 20.72 -29.56 43.43
N LEU A 239 19.46 -29.85 43.73
CA LEU A 239 18.93 -31.06 44.39
C LEU A 239 17.40 -31.10 44.17
N ASN A 240 16.74 -32.22 43.84
CA ASN A 240 17.29 -33.46 43.29
C ASN A 240 16.26 -34.25 42.44
N HIS A 241 16.73 -35.31 41.78
CA HIS A 241 16.02 -36.17 40.82
C HIS A 241 14.61 -36.71 41.21
N ARG A 242 13.75 -36.81 40.19
CA ARG A 242 13.46 -38.13 39.56
C ARG A 242 13.12 -38.02 38.06
N ARG A 243 13.93 -38.67 37.22
CA ARG A 243 13.59 -39.06 35.84
C ARG A 243 13.40 -40.58 35.81
N LYS A 244 12.42 -41.05 35.04
CA LYS A 244 12.58 -42.21 34.16
C LYS A 244 12.02 -41.82 32.80
N VAL A 245 12.72 -42.23 31.74
CA VAL A 245 12.42 -41.88 30.34
C VAL A 245 12.75 -43.10 29.50
N GLN A 246 11.82 -43.51 28.63
CA GLN A 246 12.02 -44.29 27.40
C GLN A 246 10.64 -44.51 26.76
N LYS A 247 10.48 -44.62 25.44
CA LYS A 247 11.15 -43.97 24.28
C LYS A 247 10.24 -44.29 23.08
N MET A 248 9.83 -43.31 22.29
CA MET A 248 9.30 -43.52 20.94
C MET A 248 9.90 -42.49 19.99
N GLU A 249 9.71 -42.71 18.69
CA GLU A 249 10.66 -42.32 17.66
C GLU A 249 10.24 -41.08 16.86
N GLU A 250 11.16 -40.60 16.04
CA GLU A 250 10.91 -39.50 15.10
C GLU A 250 9.93 -39.94 14.01
N ASN A 251 8.95 -39.10 13.73
CA ASN A 251 8.33 -39.03 12.42
C ASN A 251 7.92 -37.58 12.18
N GLY A 252 8.54 -36.94 11.19
CA GLY A 252 8.15 -35.62 10.76
C GLY A 252 7.18 -35.73 9.59
N ASP A 253 5.94 -35.28 9.79
CA ASP A 253 5.15 -34.75 8.69
C ASP A 253 4.15 -33.70 9.19
N MET A 254 4.01 -32.60 8.45
CA MET A 254 3.05 -31.53 8.74
C MET A 254 1.81 -31.83 7.87
N PRO A 255 0.63 -32.18 8.43
CA PRO A 255 -0.47 -32.72 7.63
C PRO A 255 -0.93 -31.78 6.50
N THR A 256 -0.56 -32.12 5.26
CA THR A 256 -0.85 -31.37 4.03
C THR A 256 -2.33 -31.48 3.61
N LYS A 257 -3.25 -31.12 4.51
CA LYS A 257 -4.72 -31.24 4.34
C LYS A 257 -5.49 -29.96 4.72
N LEU A 258 -4.99 -28.81 4.29
CA LEU A 258 -5.76 -27.53 4.23
C LEU A 258 -5.81 -26.92 2.81
N ARG A 259 -5.51 -27.71 1.77
CA ARG A 259 -5.71 -27.34 0.34
C ARG A 259 -6.60 -28.37 -0.38
N LYS A 260 -7.88 -28.42 -0.02
CA LYS A 260 -9.05 -28.82 -0.86
C LYS A 260 -10.32 -28.77 0.01
N LEU A 261 -11.13 -27.73 -0.19
CA LEU A 261 -12.47 -27.61 0.38
C LEU A 261 -13.46 -27.53 -0.79
N ASP A 262 -14.04 -28.68 -1.14
CA ASP A 262 -15.06 -28.74 -2.18
C ASP A 262 -16.35 -28.08 -1.68
N LEU A 263 -16.78 -27.03 -2.38
CA LEU A 263 -17.86 -26.10 -1.97
C LEU A 263 -19.28 -26.70 -2.01
N SER A 264 -19.41 -28.03 -2.00
CA SER A 264 -20.67 -28.78 -1.93
C SER A 264 -20.79 -29.64 -0.67
N GLY A 265 -19.70 -30.23 -0.17
CA GLY A 265 -19.74 -31.16 0.97
C GLY A 265 -19.85 -30.47 2.34
N ASN A 266 -19.27 -29.26 2.47
CA ASN A 266 -19.22 -28.57 3.76
C ASN A 266 -20.58 -28.01 4.23
N GLN A 267 -21.57 -27.92 3.35
CA GLN A 267 -22.87 -27.35 3.67
C GLN A 267 -23.66 -28.27 4.61
N GLU A 268 -23.72 -29.56 4.31
CA GLU A 268 -24.39 -30.58 5.16
C GLU A 268 -23.70 -30.74 6.53
N ALA A 269 -22.38 -30.55 6.60
CA ALA A 269 -21.62 -30.54 7.86
C ALA A 269 -21.89 -29.28 8.70
N THR A 270 -22.01 -28.12 8.04
CA THR A 270 -22.38 -26.85 8.69
C THR A 270 -23.79 -26.91 9.25
N GLU A 271 -24.74 -27.46 8.50
CA GLU A 271 -26.14 -27.59 8.89
C GLU A 271 -26.29 -28.50 10.13
N LYS A 272 -25.62 -29.67 10.16
CA LYS A 272 -25.61 -30.58 11.33
C LYS A 272 -25.03 -29.94 12.59
N GLU A 273 -24.00 -29.11 12.47
CA GLU A 273 -23.39 -28.45 13.64
C GLU A 273 -24.23 -27.25 14.14
N VAL A 274 -24.90 -26.53 13.23
CA VAL A 274 -25.93 -25.54 13.60
C VAL A 274 -27.11 -26.21 14.32
N GLU A 275 -27.60 -27.35 13.83
CA GLU A 275 -28.64 -28.14 14.50
C GLU A 275 -28.19 -28.62 15.90
N ARG A 276 -26.94 -29.10 16.03
CA ARG A 276 -26.38 -29.53 17.32
C ARG A 276 -26.35 -28.39 18.35
N ILE A 277 -25.89 -27.21 17.94
CA ILE A 277 -25.79 -26.03 18.82
C ILE A 277 -27.20 -25.45 19.13
N LEU A 278 -28.10 -25.47 18.16
CA LEU A 278 -29.52 -25.14 18.36
C LEU A 278 -30.17 -26.10 19.37
N GLY A 279 -29.90 -27.39 19.29
CA GLY A 279 -30.38 -28.41 20.23
C GLY A 279 -29.91 -28.16 21.67
N LEU A 280 -28.64 -27.78 21.85
CA LEU A 280 -28.12 -27.36 23.17
C LEU A 280 -28.82 -26.11 23.69
N LEU A 281 -28.98 -25.08 22.86
CA LEU A 281 -29.63 -23.82 23.24
C LEU A 281 -31.12 -24.03 23.59
N GLN A 282 -31.85 -24.82 22.81
CA GLN A 282 -33.22 -25.22 23.11
C GLN A 282 -33.31 -26.05 24.40
N THR A 283 -32.34 -26.93 24.66
CA THR A 283 -32.30 -27.72 25.91
C THR A 283 -32.09 -26.84 27.13
N TYR A 284 -31.27 -25.78 27.02
CA TYR A 284 -31.13 -24.78 28.07
C TYR A 284 -32.47 -24.06 28.33
N PHE A 285 -33.10 -23.49 27.30
CA PHE A 285 -34.36 -22.75 27.47
C PHE A 285 -35.54 -23.64 27.90
N ARG A 286 -35.56 -24.95 27.56
CA ARG A 286 -36.53 -25.90 28.14
C ARG A 286 -36.34 -26.12 29.64
N LYS A 287 -35.11 -25.97 30.16
CA LYS A 287 -34.77 -26.12 31.57
C LYS A 287 -34.93 -24.81 32.36
N TYR A 288 -34.73 -23.67 31.70
CA TYR A 288 -34.80 -22.33 32.29
C TYR A 288 -35.52 -21.34 31.34
N PRO A 289 -36.86 -21.39 31.23
CA PRO A 289 -37.61 -20.68 30.17
C PRO A 289 -37.51 -19.16 30.24
N ASP A 290 -37.42 -18.58 31.44
CA ASP A 290 -37.36 -17.13 31.65
C ASP A 290 -35.93 -16.61 31.92
N THR A 291 -34.89 -17.44 31.72
CA THR A 291 -33.48 -17.07 32.00
C THR A 291 -32.70 -16.85 30.70
N PRO A 292 -32.27 -15.61 30.38
CA PRO A 292 -31.46 -15.35 29.20
C PRO A 292 -30.02 -15.85 29.39
N VAL A 293 -29.42 -16.35 28.31
CA VAL A 293 -28.05 -16.90 28.32
C VAL A 293 -27.03 -15.82 27.97
N SER A 294 -25.91 -15.72 28.69
CA SER A 294 -24.78 -14.87 28.28
C SER A 294 -24.20 -15.37 26.96
N TYR A 295 -24.21 -14.55 25.91
CA TYR A 295 -23.70 -14.92 24.58
C TYR A 295 -22.23 -15.37 24.66
N PHE A 296 -21.40 -14.65 25.43
CA PHE A 296 -19.99 -14.99 25.58
C PHE A 296 -19.76 -16.27 26.38
N GLU A 297 -20.54 -16.56 27.43
CA GLU A 297 -20.43 -17.85 28.14
C GLU A 297 -20.97 -19.03 27.30
N PHE A 298 -21.79 -18.77 26.26
CA PHE A 298 -22.31 -19.81 25.37
C PHE A 298 -21.38 -20.13 24.19
N VAL A 299 -20.69 -19.14 23.61
CA VAL A 299 -19.84 -19.35 22.43
C VAL A 299 -18.37 -19.65 22.74
N ILE A 300 -17.85 -19.28 23.91
CA ILE A 300 -16.42 -19.45 24.24
C ILE A 300 -16.16 -20.88 24.72
N ASP A 301 -15.31 -21.60 23.97
CA ASP A 301 -14.67 -22.84 24.42
C ASP A 301 -13.33 -22.47 25.09
N PRO A 302 -13.18 -22.67 26.42
CA PRO A 302 -11.96 -22.27 27.15
C PRO A 302 -10.72 -23.09 26.76
N ASN A 303 -10.88 -24.18 26.02
CA ASN A 303 -9.79 -25.04 25.56
C ASN A 303 -9.51 -24.89 24.05
N SER A 304 -10.33 -24.13 23.29
CA SER A 304 -10.16 -23.97 21.84
C SER A 304 -10.63 -22.61 21.30
N PHE A 305 -9.66 -21.79 20.88
CA PHE A 305 -9.95 -20.55 20.15
C PHE A 305 -10.64 -20.82 18.82
N SER A 306 -10.19 -21.82 18.05
CA SER A 306 -10.82 -22.17 16.76
C SER A 306 -12.29 -22.53 16.94
N ARG A 307 -12.60 -23.34 17.95
CA ARG A 307 -13.99 -23.72 18.24
C ARG A 307 -14.83 -22.55 18.75
N THR A 308 -14.23 -21.60 19.46
CA THR A 308 -14.88 -20.34 19.83
C THR A 308 -15.31 -19.54 18.59
N VAL A 309 -14.45 -19.45 17.57
CA VAL A 309 -14.77 -18.77 16.30
C VAL A 309 -15.87 -19.53 15.53
N GLU A 310 -15.81 -20.86 15.51
CA GLU A 310 -16.83 -21.72 14.92
C GLU A 310 -18.20 -21.56 15.63
N ASN A 311 -18.23 -21.60 16.96
CA ASN A 311 -19.46 -21.38 17.76
C ASN A 311 -20.09 -20.00 17.46
N ILE A 312 -19.27 -18.94 17.37
CA ILE A 312 -19.72 -17.60 16.95
C ILE A 312 -20.34 -17.63 15.56
N PHE A 313 -19.70 -18.32 14.61
CA PHE A 313 -20.20 -18.48 13.25
C PHE A 313 -21.56 -19.21 13.24
N TYR A 314 -21.69 -20.37 13.88
CA TYR A 314 -22.93 -21.16 13.91
C TYR A 314 -24.09 -20.43 14.62
N VAL A 315 -23.82 -19.75 15.75
CA VAL A 315 -24.86 -18.97 16.46
C VAL A 315 -25.35 -17.78 15.62
N SER A 316 -24.53 -17.26 14.69
CA SER A 316 -25.00 -16.21 13.76
C SER A 316 -26.15 -16.69 12.85
N PHE A 317 -26.17 -17.97 12.44
CA PHE A 317 -27.28 -18.56 11.69
C PHE A 317 -28.54 -18.69 12.58
N ILE A 318 -28.37 -19.19 13.81
CA ILE A 318 -29.46 -19.34 14.80
C ILE A 318 -30.17 -18.00 15.08
N ILE A 319 -29.42 -16.90 15.12
CA ILE A 319 -29.97 -15.54 15.28
C ILE A 319 -30.61 -15.04 13.96
N ARG A 320 -29.93 -15.21 12.83
CA ARG A 320 -30.41 -14.78 11.49
C ARG A 320 -31.74 -15.44 11.12
N ASP A 321 -31.87 -16.72 11.43
CA ASP A 321 -33.02 -17.56 11.04
C ASP A 321 -34.15 -17.53 12.09
N GLY A 322 -34.02 -16.68 13.12
CA GLY A 322 -35.11 -16.34 14.03
C GLY A 322 -35.39 -17.35 15.14
N PHE A 323 -34.48 -18.27 15.43
CA PHE A 323 -34.61 -19.22 16.56
C PHE A 323 -34.24 -18.60 17.91
N ALA A 324 -33.29 -17.66 17.92
CA ALA A 324 -32.91 -16.89 19.10
C ALA A 324 -32.76 -15.39 18.77
N ARG A 325 -32.94 -14.53 19.77
CA ARG A 325 -32.71 -13.09 19.67
C ARG A 325 -31.52 -12.70 20.54
N ILE A 326 -30.59 -11.93 19.98
CA ILE A 326 -29.54 -11.27 20.75
C ILE A 326 -30.05 -9.90 21.25
N ARG A 327 -29.82 -9.59 22.52
CA ARG A 327 -30.12 -8.28 23.16
C ARG A 327 -28.97 -7.88 24.07
N LEU A 328 -28.97 -6.64 24.53
CA LEU A 328 -28.02 -6.17 25.54
C LEU A 328 -28.70 -6.14 26.91
N ASP A 329 -28.00 -6.63 27.93
CA ASP A 329 -28.50 -6.63 29.30
C ASP A 329 -28.17 -5.32 30.07
N GLN A 330 -28.35 -5.32 31.39
CA GLN A 330 -28.10 -4.14 32.23
C GLN A 330 -26.63 -3.69 32.26
N ASP A 331 -25.67 -4.58 31.97
CA ASP A 331 -24.24 -4.26 31.81
C ASP A 331 -23.88 -3.95 30.34
N ARG A 332 -24.89 -3.82 29.47
CA ARG A 332 -24.79 -3.68 28.01
C ARG A 332 -24.16 -4.90 27.31
N LEU A 333 -24.17 -6.08 27.94
CA LEU A 333 -23.52 -7.28 27.40
C LEU A 333 -24.50 -8.14 26.60
N PRO A 334 -24.04 -8.79 25.52
CA PRO A 334 -24.91 -9.60 24.68
C PRO A 334 -25.45 -10.83 25.41
N ILE A 335 -26.78 -10.96 25.39
CA ILE A 335 -27.54 -12.09 25.91
C ILE A 335 -28.43 -12.68 24.82
N LEU A 336 -28.66 -13.99 24.88
CA LEU A 336 -29.57 -14.74 24.01
C LEU A 336 -30.91 -14.96 24.72
N GLU A 337 -32.00 -14.59 24.05
CA GLU A 337 -33.39 -14.89 24.42
C GLU A 337 -34.03 -15.86 23.40
N PRO A 338 -34.92 -16.77 23.81
CA PRO A 338 -35.70 -17.59 22.89
C PRO A 338 -36.76 -16.77 22.16
N ILE A 339 -37.03 -17.09 20.89
CA ILE A 339 -38.16 -16.51 20.15
C ILE A 339 -39.34 -17.49 20.23
N ASN A 340 -40.35 -17.14 21.03
CA ASN A 340 -41.58 -17.94 21.17
C ASN A 340 -42.43 -17.86 19.89
N ILE A 341 -42.32 -18.90 19.04
CA ILE A 341 -43.14 -19.07 17.82
C ILE A 341 -44.55 -19.53 18.23
N ASN A 342 -45.34 -18.64 18.83
CA ASN A 342 -46.77 -18.87 19.13
C ASN A 342 -47.54 -17.56 19.36
N LEU A 343 -47.58 -16.70 18.32
CA LEU A 343 -48.57 -15.62 18.16
C LEU A 343 -48.48 -15.10 16.70
N ALA A 344 -49.35 -15.58 15.82
CA ALA A 344 -49.24 -15.33 14.38
C ALA A 344 -50.55 -14.79 13.77
N VAL A 345 -50.48 -13.54 13.28
CA VAL A 345 -51.41 -12.87 12.32
C VAL A 345 -52.89 -12.73 12.80
N PRO A 346 -53.79 -11.93 12.16
CA PRO A 346 -53.85 -11.51 10.75
C PRO A 346 -53.77 -9.99 10.44
N GLU A 347 -53.18 -9.68 9.29
CA GLU A 347 -53.57 -8.54 8.44
C GLU A 347 -54.87 -8.91 7.67
N PRO A 348 -55.77 -7.97 7.29
CA PRO A 348 -55.50 -7.19 6.06
C PRO A 348 -56.24 -5.83 5.89
N SER A 349 -56.02 -5.22 4.70
CA SER A 349 -56.96 -4.40 3.89
C SER A 349 -56.86 -2.86 3.92
N CYS A 350 -57.38 -2.23 2.86
CA CYS A 350 -57.08 -0.84 2.47
C CYS A 350 -58.33 0.05 2.34
N LEU A 351 -58.27 1.28 2.91
CA LEU A 351 -59.05 2.49 2.53
C LEU A 351 -60.59 2.41 2.72
N PRO A 352 -61.37 3.54 2.67
CA PRO A 352 -61.01 4.94 2.41
C PRO A 352 -61.39 5.90 3.57
N ALA A 353 -61.58 7.21 3.29
CA ALA A 353 -61.66 8.30 4.28
C ALA A 353 -63.07 8.82 4.60
N ALA A 354 -63.29 9.37 5.81
CA ALA A 354 -64.27 10.42 6.14
C ALA A 354 -64.05 11.08 7.53
N LEU A 355 -64.50 12.33 7.68
CA LEU A 355 -64.71 13.13 8.94
C LEU A 355 -66.23 13.14 9.28
N PRO A 356 -66.77 13.76 10.38
CA PRO A 356 -66.20 14.62 11.46
C PRO A 356 -66.32 13.94 12.87
N THR A 357 -66.29 14.53 14.08
CA THR A 357 -66.34 15.90 14.69
C THR A 357 -65.15 16.12 15.66
N GLY A 358 -64.99 17.12 16.56
CA GLY A 358 -65.81 18.23 17.10
C GLY A 358 -66.44 17.89 18.46
N SER A 359 -66.27 18.63 19.56
CA SER A 359 -65.73 20.01 19.79
C SER A 359 -65.01 20.09 21.19
N HIS A 360 -64.20 21.08 21.58
CA HIS A 360 -64.38 22.56 21.55
C HIS A 360 -63.05 23.37 21.57
N SER A 361 -63.07 24.57 20.93
CA SER A 361 -62.54 25.90 21.39
C SER A 361 -61.05 26.12 21.73
N ALA A 362 -60.34 27.21 21.35
CA ALA A 362 -60.53 28.31 20.37
C ALA A 362 -59.17 29.08 20.17
N ALA A 363 -59.06 30.06 19.24
CA ALA A 363 -57.82 30.78 18.83
C ALA A 363 -58.10 32.25 18.35
N PRO A 364 -57.34 32.87 17.41
CA PRO A 364 -56.02 33.61 17.44
C PRO A 364 -56.25 35.15 17.17
N PRO A 365 -55.46 35.98 16.40
CA PRO A 365 -54.03 36.10 15.98
C PRO A 365 -53.39 37.40 16.62
N PRO A 366 -52.78 38.48 16.00
CA PRO A 366 -52.07 38.79 14.71
C PRO A 366 -50.67 39.50 14.83
N PRO A 367 -49.98 39.94 13.72
CA PRO A 367 -48.63 40.57 13.71
C PRO A 367 -48.55 42.03 13.14
N PHE A 368 -47.36 42.70 13.09
CA PHE A 368 -46.94 43.70 12.03
C PHE A 368 -45.48 44.26 12.15
N HIS A 369 -45.04 45.11 11.19
CA HIS A 369 -43.69 45.73 11.00
C HIS A 369 -43.42 47.01 11.84
N THR A 370 -42.13 47.44 11.99
CA THR A 370 -41.57 48.79 11.61
C THR A 370 -40.09 48.98 12.04
N ALA A 371 -39.51 50.20 11.96
CA ALA A 371 -38.06 50.51 11.88
C ALA A 371 -37.58 51.57 12.95
N PRO A 372 -36.32 52.09 12.95
CA PRO A 372 -35.63 52.66 14.14
C PRO A 372 -35.82 54.18 14.39
N PRO A 373 -35.19 54.75 15.44
CA PRO A 373 -34.20 55.83 15.19
C PRO A 373 -32.99 56.00 16.16
N SER A 374 -32.03 56.84 15.71
CA SER A 374 -31.17 57.80 16.46
C SER A 374 -30.09 57.38 17.51
N ALA A 375 -28.87 57.22 17.01
CA ALA A 375 -27.57 57.84 17.38
C ALA A 375 -27.32 58.64 18.70
N SER A 376 -26.10 58.48 19.26
CA SER A 376 -25.29 59.57 19.87
C SER A 376 -23.78 59.23 20.08
N GLN A 377 -22.88 60.11 19.61
CA GLN A 377 -21.50 60.44 20.09
C GLN A 377 -20.43 59.33 20.34
N ALA A 378 -19.11 59.39 20.06
CA ALA A 378 -18.14 60.31 19.41
C ALA A 378 -16.96 60.81 20.31
N SER A 379 -15.75 60.27 20.07
CA SER A 379 -14.41 60.79 20.47
C SER A 379 -13.33 59.98 19.72
N SER A 380 -12.52 60.50 18.78
CA SER A 380 -11.28 61.32 18.93
C SER A 380 -10.16 60.63 19.74
N SER A 381 -8.89 60.54 19.33
CA SER A 381 -8.11 61.09 18.17
C SER A 381 -6.90 60.15 17.85
N THR A 382 -5.84 60.41 17.06
CA THR A 382 -5.21 61.64 16.51
C THR A 382 -4.24 61.30 15.35
N ASP A 383 -4.02 62.26 14.42
CA ASP A 383 -2.81 62.47 13.56
C ASP A 383 -2.33 61.37 12.56
N THR A 384 -1.68 61.67 11.42
CA THR A 384 -1.17 62.97 10.88
C THR A 384 -1.24 63.08 9.33
N LYS A 385 -1.32 64.34 8.85
CA LYS A 385 -0.82 65.01 7.60
C LYS A 385 -0.06 64.18 6.51
N LEU A 386 -0.04 64.56 5.22
CA LEU A 386 0.11 65.92 4.65
C LEU A 386 -0.53 66.08 3.24
N CYS A 387 -0.71 67.33 2.77
CA CYS A 387 -1.38 67.69 1.50
C CYS A 387 -0.41 68.06 0.36
N LEU A 388 -0.92 68.18 -0.89
CA LEU A 388 -0.75 69.37 -1.75
C LEU A 388 -1.75 69.37 -2.95
N LEU A 389 -1.94 70.52 -3.59
CA LEU A 389 -2.98 70.83 -4.62
C LEU A 389 -2.37 71.76 -5.73
N PRO A 390 -3.15 72.39 -6.63
CA PRO A 390 -3.77 71.89 -7.87
C PRO A 390 -3.18 72.62 -9.12
N PRO A 391 -3.83 72.63 -10.33
CA PRO A 391 -4.86 73.67 -10.59
C PRO A 391 -5.97 73.38 -11.65
N THR A 392 -7.06 74.17 -11.54
CA THR A 392 -7.99 74.68 -12.60
C THR A 392 -9.04 73.79 -13.32
N SER A 393 -10.13 74.48 -13.69
CA SER A 393 -11.40 74.06 -14.34
C SER A 393 -11.36 74.25 -15.88
N ASP A 394 -12.39 74.05 -16.73
CA ASP A 394 -13.87 73.87 -16.64
C ASP A 394 -14.30 72.69 -17.58
N ASP A 395 -15.53 72.14 -17.62
CA ASP A 395 -16.86 72.76 -17.80
C ASP A 395 -18.02 71.72 -17.58
N ARG A 396 -19.26 72.18 -17.31
CA ARG A 396 -20.58 71.46 -17.36
C ARG A 396 -21.01 70.48 -16.26
N GLN A 397 -21.40 71.08 -15.13
CA GLN A 397 -22.69 70.98 -14.42
C GLN A 397 -23.57 69.70 -14.42
N GLU A 398 -24.08 69.47 -13.21
CA GLU A 398 -25.28 68.74 -12.75
C GLU A 398 -26.59 69.27 -13.42
N GLU A 399 -27.83 68.80 -13.16
CA GLU A 399 -28.44 68.15 -11.98
C GLU A 399 -29.81 67.49 -12.33
N ASN A 400 -30.42 66.74 -11.40
CA ASN A 400 -31.85 66.34 -11.29
C ASN A 400 -32.53 65.66 -12.51
N VAL A 401 -33.05 64.41 -12.47
CA VAL A 401 -33.57 63.54 -11.38
C VAL A 401 -34.92 63.98 -10.78
N GLN A 402 -35.94 64.26 -11.61
CA GLN A 402 -37.36 64.14 -11.19
C GLN A 402 -38.35 64.02 -12.38
N SER A 403 -38.49 62.83 -12.98
CA SER A 403 -39.55 62.54 -13.97
C SER A 403 -39.78 61.06 -14.34
N GLY A 404 -38.79 60.17 -14.17
CA GLY A 404 -38.83 58.83 -14.79
C GLY A 404 -39.85 57.80 -14.24
N LEU A 405 -40.28 57.93 -12.99
CA LEU A 405 -40.95 56.85 -12.22
C LEU A 405 -42.26 56.34 -12.83
N ALA A 406 -43.05 57.19 -13.49
CA ALA A 406 -44.32 56.78 -14.10
C ALA A 406 -44.17 55.89 -15.36
N SER A 407 -42.97 55.77 -15.94
CA SER A 407 -42.74 55.04 -17.19
C SER A 407 -42.20 53.62 -17.00
N GLN A 408 -41.64 53.29 -15.84
CA GLN A 408 -41.05 51.98 -15.58
C GLN A 408 -42.07 50.92 -15.13
N GLU A 409 -43.08 51.28 -14.34
CA GLU A 409 -44.06 50.30 -13.82
C GLU A 409 -44.87 49.61 -14.94
N SER A 410 -45.32 50.37 -15.95
CA SER A 410 -46.00 49.83 -17.14
C SER A 410 -45.11 48.86 -17.94
N ARG A 411 -43.79 49.06 -17.91
CA ARG A 411 -42.83 48.20 -18.62
C ARG A 411 -42.49 46.93 -17.81
N LEU A 412 -42.45 47.03 -16.48
CA LEU A 412 -42.29 45.89 -15.58
C LEU A 412 -43.51 44.96 -15.62
N GLN A 413 -44.73 45.49 -15.52
CA GLN A 413 -45.94 44.66 -15.51
C GLN A 413 -46.19 43.89 -16.83
N ASN A 414 -45.79 44.45 -17.98
CA ASN A 414 -45.85 43.73 -19.26
C ASN A 414 -44.70 42.73 -19.48
N THR A 415 -43.58 42.87 -18.79
CA THR A 415 -42.48 41.89 -18.86
C THR A 415 -42.79 40.63 -18.04
N VAL A 416 -43.47 40.80 -16.90
CA VAL A 416 -43.84 39.70 -15.96
C VAL A 416 -44.98 38.81 -16.48
N LYS A 417 -45.61 39.13 -17.63
CA LYS A 417 -46.70 38.33 -18.25
C LYS A 417 -46.35 37.68 -19.59
N MET A 418 -45.07 37.66 -19.99
CA MET A 418 -44.64 37.05 -21.27
C MET A 418 -43.64 35.88 -21.15
N ASN A 419 -43.10 35.59 -19.96
CA ASN A 419 -42.36 34.35 -19.72
C ASN A 419 -43.28 33.29 -19.09
N GLY A 420 -43.73 32.33 -19.90
CA GLY A 420 -44.28 31.07 -19.40
C GLY A 420 -43.21 30.28 -18.64
N SER A 421 -43.59 29.59 -17.58
CA SER A 421 -42.67 28.82 -16.73
C SER A 421 -42.03 27.65 -17.48
N LYS A 422 -40.77 27.81 -17.91
CA LYS A 422 -39.88 26.73 -18.33
C LYS A 422 -38.42 27.09 -18.10
N ASP A 423 -37.62 26.05 -17.85
CA ASP A 423 -36.17 26.00 -18.02
C ASP A 423 -35.34 26.97 -17.15
N LEU A 424 -35.56 26.90 -15.83
CA LEU A 424 -34.38 26.84 -14.93
C LEU A 424 -33.65 25.52 -15.21
N PRO A 425 -32.31 25.50 -15.33
CA PRO A 425 -31.59 24.24 -15.52
C PRO A 425 -31.79 23.32 -14.32
N GLU A 426 -32.06 22.03 -14.57
CA GLU A 426 -32.17 21.03 -13.50
C GLU A 426 -30.85 20.97 -12.70
N PRO A 427 -30.90 20.89 -11.37
CA PRO A 427 -29.69 20.83 -10.55
C PRO A 427 -28.93 19.52 -10.83
N TYR A 428 -27.65 19.65 -11.19
CA TYR A 428 -26.79 18.49 -11.47
C TYR A 428 -26.68 17.54 -10.27
N ASP A 429 -26.55 16.23 -10.54
CA ASP A 429 -26.37 15.23 -9.49
C ASP A 429 -25.07 15.45 -8.71
N TYR A 430 -24.02 16.02 -9.32
CA TYR A 430 -22.69 16.22 -8.75
C TYR A 430 -22.04 17.53 -9.23
N ASP A 431 -21.16 18.13 -8.43
CA ASP A 431 -20.26 19.19 -8.89
C ASP A 431 -19.21 18.63 -9.87
N LEU A 432 -18.74 17.41 -9.59
CA LEU A 432 -17.69 16.74 -10.35
C LEU A 432 -17.94 15.23 -10.45
N ILE A 433 -17.94 14.71 -11.67
CA ILE A 433 -17.79 13.26 -11.93
C ILE A 433 -16.38 12.97 -12.46
N ILE A 434 -15.74 11.98 -11.89
CA ILE A 434 -14.39 11.51 -12.24
C ILE A 434 -14.50 10.12 -12.87
N ILE A 435 -13.95 9.96 -14.06
CA ILE A 435 -13.99 8.74 -14.87
C ILE A 435 -12.62 8.06 -14.79
N GLY A 436 -12.49 7.09 -13.89
CA GLY A 436 -11.25 6.37 -13.59
C GLY A 436 -10.80 6.57 -12.14
N GLY A 437 -10.81 5.48 -11.36
CA GLY A 437 -10.34 5.41 -9.98
C GLY A 437 -8.84 5.13 -9.84
N GLY A 438 -8.04 5.63 -10.78
CA GLY A 438 -6.57 5.54 -10.76
C GLY A 438 -5.91 6.64 -9.95
N SER A 439 -4.57 6.66 -9.96
CA SER A 439 -3.71 7.58 -9.18
C SER A 439 -4.17 9.04 -9.21
N GLY A 440 -4.39 9.61 -10.40
CA GLY A 440 -4.82 10.99 -10.56
C GLY A 440 -6.28 11.24 -10.20
N GLY A 441 -7.19 10.34 -10.62
CA GLY A 441 -8.63 10.47 -10.33
C GLY A 441 -8.93 10.42 -8.83
N LEU A 442 -8.27 9.52 -8.09
CA LEU A 442 -8.37 9.44 -6.64
C LEU A 442 -7.72 10.64 -5.93
N ALA A 443 -6.67 11.23 -6.49
CA ALA A 443 -6.09 12.46 -5.95
C ALA A 443 -7.05 13.64 -6.09
N ALA A 444 -7.58 13.86 -7.30
CA ALA A 444 -8.58 14.90 -7.57
C ALA A 444 -9.84 14.74 -6.72
N ALA A 445 -10.35 13.51 -6.57
CA ALA A 445 -11.50 13.19 -5.73
C ALA A 445 -11.31 13.62 -4.27
N LYS A 446 -10.19 13.21 -3.67
CA LYS A 446 -9.88 13.46 -2.25
C LYS A 446 -9.57 14.93 -1.95
N GLU A 447 -9.16 15.69 -2.96
CA GLU A 447 -8.85 17.12 -2.87
C GLU A 447 -10.10 17.98 -3.10
N ALA A 448 -10.89 17.71 -4.14
CA ALA A 448 -12.15 18.43 -4.42
C ALA A 448 -13.14 18.30 -3.25
N ALA A 449 -13.20 17.13 -2.62
CA ALA A 449 -14.00 16.89 -1.42
C ALA A 449 -13.53 17.65 -0.15
N LYS A 450 -12.39 18.37 -0.18
CA LYS A 450 -12.02 19.31 0.90
C LYS A 450 -12.80 20.63 0.82
N TYR A 451 -13.37 20.95 -0.34
CA TYR A 451 -14.09 22.19 -0.61
C TYR A 451 -15.61 21.97 -0.62
N ASP A 452 -16.08 21.03 0.22
CA ASP A 452 -17.46 20.56 0.35
C ASP A 452 -18.20 20.21 -0.95
N LYS A 453 -17.44 19.90 -2.02
CA LYS A 453 -18.01 19.53 -3.31
C LYS A 453 -18.55 18.11 -3.33
N LYS A 454 -19.71 17.93 -3.96
CA LYS A 454 -20.36 16.64 -4.17
C LYS A 454 -19.69 15.95 -5.36
N VAL A 455 -18.78 15.03 -5.07
CA VAL A 455 -17.97 14.30 -6.07
C VAL A 455 -18.43 12.84 -6.19
N MET A 456 -18.40 12.31 -7.42
CA MET A 456 -18.45 10.86 -7.68
C MET A 456 -17.22 10.39 -8.46
N VAL A 457 -16.69 9.22 -8.08
CA VAL A 457 -15.68 8.46 -8.82
C VAL A 457 -16.35 7.22 -9.40
N LEU A 458 -16.34 7.13 -10.73
CA LEU A 458 -16.64 5.91 -11.48
C LEU A 458 -15.32 5.20 -11.75
N ASP A 459 -15.18 3.95 -11.30
CA ASP A 459 -14.05 3.09 -11.66
C ASP A 459 -14.55 1.73 -12.15
N PHE A 460 -13.86 1.15 -13.13
CA PHE A 460 -14.19 -0.19 -13.62
C PHE A 460 -13.00 -0.82 -14.34
N VAL A 461 -12.54 -1.95 -13.82
CA VAL A 461 -11.49 -2.76 -14.44
C VAL A 461 -12.12 -3.68 -15.48
N THR A 462 -12.02 -3.32 -16.76
CA THR A 462 -12.28 -4.27 -17.86
C THR A 462 -11.27 -5.44 -17.76
N PRO A 463 -11.70 -6.71 -17.83
CA PRO A 463 -10.76 -7.82 -17.73
C PRO A 463 -9.67 -7.81 -18.81
N THR A 464 -8.52 -8.44 -18.53
CA THR A 464 -7.56 -8.82 -19.58
C THR A 464 -8.16 -9.90 -20.49
N PRO A 465 -7.55 -10.24 -21.65
CA PRO A 465 -8.01 -11.33 -22.50
C PRO A 465 -8.11 -12.69 -21.78
N LEU A 466 -7.29 -12.89 -20.75
CA LEU A 466 -7.28 -14.09 -19.91
C LEU A 466 -8.23 -14.01 -18.69
N GLY A 467 -8.99 -12.91 -18.56
CA GLY A 467 -9.99 -12.71 -17.50
C GLY A 467 -9.48 -12.01 -16.23
N THR A 468 -8.18 -11.66 -16.15
CA THR A 468 -7.59 -11.01 -14.97
C THR A 468 -8.22 -9.64 -14.70
N ARG A 469 -8.52 -9.35 -13.44
CA ARG A 469 -9.11 -8.09 -12.95
C ARG A 469 -8.70 -7.83 -11.50
N TRP A 470 -8.80 -6.57 -11.06
CA TRP A 470 -8.36 -6.12 -9.74
C TRP A 470 -9.30 -5.06 -9.13
N GLY A 471 -8.87 -4.39 -8.04
CA GLY A 471 -9.68 -3.46 -7.27
C GLY A 471 -9.46 -1.97 -7.57
N LEU A 472 -10.09 -1.11 -6.75
CA LEU A 472 -9.98 0.35 -6.84
C LEU A 472 -8.55 0.82 -6.54
N GLY A 473 -7.99 1.68 -7.40
CA GLY A 473 -6.63 2.20 -7.28
C GLY A 473 -5.90 2.31 -8.64
N GLY A 474 -6.45 1.65 -9.67
CA GLY A 474 -5.90 1.66 -11.03
C GLY A 474 -4.54 0.98 -11.15
N THR A 475 -3.86 1.27 -12.26
CA THR A 475 -2.66 0.58 -12.74
C THR A 475 -1.53 0.52 -11.71
N CYS A 476 -1.10 1.66 -11.16
CA CYS A 476 0.10 1.74 -10.32
C CYS A 476 -0.02 0.92 -9.02
N VAL A 477 -1.23 0.88 -8.44
CA VAL A 477 -1.53 0.14 -7.21
C VAL A 477 -1.58 -1.36 -7.46
N ASN A 478 -2.25 -1.80 -8.53
CA ASN A 478 -2.64 -3.20 -8.70
C ASN A 478 -1.72 -3.98 -9.66
N VAL A 479 -1.23 -3.33 -10.72
CA VAL A 479 -0.55 -3.97 -11.86
C VAL A 479 0.58 -3.09 -12.42
N GLY A 480 1.29 -2.41 -11.53
CA GLY A 480 2.26 -1.37 -11.89
C GLY A 480 3.29 -1.14 -10.80
N CYS A 481 3.48 0.12 -10.40
CA CYS A 481 4.58 0.55 -9.52
C CYS A 481 4.75 -0.30 -8.26
N ILE A 482 3.64 -0.57 -7.54
CA ILE A 482 3.63 -1.27 -6.26
C ILE A 482 4.10 -2.73 -6.42
N PRO A 483 3.39 -3.62 -7.15
CA PRO A 483 3.85 -5.00 -7.29
C PRO A 483 5.20 -5.10 -8.02
N LYS A 484 5.50 -4.21 -8.98
CA LYS A 484 6.83 -4.16 -9.63
C LYS A 484 7.94 -3.92 -8.61
N LYS A 485 7.85 -2.88 -7.76
CA LYS A 485 8.91 -2.60 -6.77
C LYS A 485 8.98 -3.68 -5.68
N LEU A 486 7.86 -4.32 -5.33
CA LEU A 486 7.85 -5.46 -4.39
C LEU A 486 8.54 -6.71 -4.98
N MET A 487 8.27 -7.08 -6.23
CA MET A 487 8.96 -8.22 -6.88
C MET A 487 10.43 -7.91 -7.18
N HIS A 488 10.76 -6.66 -7.54
CA HIS A 488 12.13 -6.17 -7.60
C HIS A 488 12.84 -6.27 -6.24
N GLN A 489 12.16 -5.93 -5.13
CA GLN A 489 12.72 -6.12 -3.79
C GLN A 489 12.98 -7.60 -3.47
N ALA A 490 12.13 -8.52 -3.92
CA ALA A 490 12.38 -9.97 -3.78
C ALA A 490 13.66 -10.41 -4.54
N ALA A 491 13.88 -9.86 -5.74
CA ALA A 491 15.13 -10.08 -6.49
C ALA A 491 16.36 -9.46 -5.79
N LEU A 492 16.25 -8.24 -5.25
CA LEU A 492 17.33 -7.61 -4.46
C LEU A 492 17.65 -8.41 -3.20
N LEU A 493 16.64 -8.94 -2.50
CA LEU A 493 16.84 -9.84 -1.35
C LEU A 493 17.53 -11.15 -1.75
N GLY A 494 17.24 -11.67 -2.94
CA GLY A 494 17.96 -12.81 -3.53
C GLY A 494 19.47 -12.55 -3.70
N GLN A 495 19.87 -11.32 -4.03
CA GLN A 495 21.29 -10.94 -4.04
C GLN A 495 21.82 -10.67 -2.61
N ALA A 496 21.04 -10.04 -1.74
CA ALA A 496 21.44 -9.78 -0.36
C ALA A 496 21.79 -11.06 0.43
N LEU A 497 21.06 -12.16 0.18
CA LEU A 497 21.35 -13.49 0.75
C LEU A 497 22.69 -14.11 0.25
N ARG A 498 23.18 -13.68 -0.92
CA ARG A 498 24.50 -14.06 -1.42
C ARG A 498 25.57 -13.19 -0.75
N ASP A 499 25.37 -11.87 -0.82
CA ASP A 499 26.28 -10.86 -0.28
C ASP A 499 26.52 -11.05 1.23
N SER A 500 25.48 -11.42 2.00
CA SER A 500 25.54 -11.59 3.45
C SER A 500 26.55 -12.64 3.92
N ARG A 501 26.89 -13.62 3.08
CA ARG A 501 27.86 -14.68 3.42
C ARG A 501 29.27 -14.11 3.61
N ASN A 502 29.69 -13.18 2.75
CA ASN A 502 30.99 -12.51 2.90
C ASN A 502 31.00 -11.51 4.07
N TYR A 503 29.83 -11.02 4.49
CA TYR A 503 29.65 -10.28 5.75
C TYR A 503 29.58 -11.17 7.01
N GLY A 504 29.78 -12.49 6.88
CA GLY A 504 29.88 -13.43 8.00
C GLY A 504 28.58 -14.15 8.39
N TRP A 505 27.49 -13.97 7.64
CA TRP A 505 26.23 -14.70 7.90
C TRP A 505 26.29 -16.12 7.32
N ASN A 506 26.13 -17.13 8.17
CA ASN A 506 26.12 -18.53 7.76
C ASN A 506 24.77 -18.91 7.09
N VAL A 507 24.67 -18.65 5.79
CA VAL A 507 23.51 -18.95 4.94
C VAL A 507 23.86 -20.05 3.93
N GLU A 508 22.92 -20.94 3.63
CA GLU A 508 23.09 -22.00 2.63
C GLU A 508 23.43 -21.44 1.24
N GLU A 509 24.25 -22.16 0.47
CA GLU A 509 24.71 -21.76 -0.86
C GLU A 509 23.56 -21.55 -1.86
N THR A 510 22.46 -22.29 -1.73
CA THR A 510 21.33 -22.28 -2.67
C THR A 510 19.99 -22.21 -1.94
N VAL A 511 19.54 -21.00 -1.63
CA VAL A 511 18.19 -20.74 -1.14
C VAL A 511 17.21 -20.70 -2.32
N LYS A 512 16.11 -21.46 -2.24
CA LYS A 512 15.05 -21.49 -3.27
C LYS A 512 14.06 -20.34 -3.07
N HIS A 513 13.58 -19.76 -4.16
CA HIS A 513 12.50 -18.78 -4.17
C HIS A 513 11.12 -19.46 -4.36
N ASP A 514 10.08 -18.92 -3.71
CA ASP A 514 8.69 -19.38 -3.81
C ASP A 514 7.81 -18.29 -4.47
N TRP A 515 7.29 -18.59 -5.66
CA TRP A 515 6.44 -17.68 -6.41
C TRP A 515 5.03 -17.53 -5.82
N GLU A 516 4.42 -18.60 -5.29
CA GLU A 516 3.08 -18.53 -4.69
C GLU A 516 3.14 -17.65 -3.45
N ARG A 517 4.12 -17.87 -2.57
CA ARG A 517 4.29 -17.07 -1.35
C ARG A 517 4.64 -15.61 -1.63
N MET A 518 5.43 -15.32 -2.66
CA MET A 518 5.70 -13.94 -3.09
C MET A 518 4.43 -13.27 -3.62
N THR A 519 3.69 -13.92 -4.51
CA THR A 519 2.47 -13.34 -5.11
C THR A 519 1.34 -13.18 -4.09
N GLU A 520 1.18 -14.12 -3.16
CA GLU A 520 0.26 -14.00 -2.03
C GLU A 520 0.56 -12.77 -1.18
N ALA A 521 1.81 -12.57 -0.75
CA ALA A 521 2.20 -11.40 0.04
C ALA A 521 1.96 -10.06 -0.70
N VAL A 522 2.28 -10.02 -2.01
CA VAL A 522 2.03 -8.86 -2.87
C VAL A 522 0.53 -8.58 -3.03
N GLN A 523 -0.29 -9.60 -3.29
CA GLN A 523 -1.74 -9.46 -3.45
C GLN A 523 -2.45 -9.10 -2.14
N ASN A 524 -1.98 -9.60 -0.99
CA ASN A 524 -2.47 -9.19 0.32
C ASN A 524 -2.21 -7.70 0.59
N HIS A 525 -1.02 -7.19 0.24
CA HIS A 525 -0.74 -5.75 0.33
C HIS A 525 -1.63 -4.92 -0.61
N ILE A 526 -1.80 -5.35 -1.88
CA ILE A 526 -2.71 -4.72 -2.83
C ILE A 526 -4.16 -4.72 -2.32
N GLY A 527 -4.61 -5.82 -1.70
CA GLY A 527 -5.92 -5.92 -1.05
C GLY A 527 -6.13 -4.87 0.04
N SER A 528 -5.10 -4.61 0.86
CA SER A 528 -5.13 -3.56 1.88
C SER A 528 -5.26 -2.15 1.28
N LEU A 529 -4.53 -1.84 0.20
CA LEU A 529 -4.61 -0.56 -0.50
C LEU A 529 -5.99 -0.38 -1.15
N ASN A 530 -6.48 -1.40 -1.83
CA ASN A 530 -7.79 -1.43 -2.48
C ASN A 530 -8.95 -1.28 -1.47
N TRP A 531 -8.77 -1.68 -0.21
CA TRP A 531 -9.69 -1.39 0.89
C TRP A 531 -9.52 0.06 1.40
N GLY A 532 -8.29 0.48 1.68
CA GLY A 532 -7.96 1.82 2.19
C GLY A 532 -8.46 2.95 1.29
N TYR A 533 -8.36 2.83 -0.04
CA TYR A 533 -8.93 3.81 -0.96
C TYR A 533 -10.47 3.92 -0.86
N ARG A 534 -11.18 2.79 -0.72
CA ARG A 534 -12.64 2.79 -0.55
C ARG A 534 -13.07 3.42 0.78
N VAL A 535 -12.28 3.22 1.84
CA VAL A 535 -12.47 3.86 3.15
C VAL A 535 -12.26 5.37 3.03
N ALA A 536 -11.12 5.82 2.48
CA ALA A 536 -10.78 7.23 2.36
C ALA A 536 -11.72 8.05 1.46
N LEU A 537 -12.32 7.43 0.43
CA LEU A 537 -13.39 8.07 -0.36
C LEU A 537 -14.67 8.26 0.48
N ARG A 538 -15.09 7.22 1.22
CA ARG A 538 -16.29 7.23 2.06
C ARG A 538 -16.19 8.24 3.20
N GLU A 539 -15.04 8.32 3.87
CA GLU A 539 -14.76 9.32 4.92
C GLU A 539 -14.90 10.75 4.40
N LYS A 540 -14.45 10.98 3.16
CA LYS A 540 -14.57 12.26 2.45
C LYS A 540 -15.92 12.46 1.74
N ARG A 541 -16.91 11.61 2.01
CA ARG A 541 -18.27 11.65 1.43
C ARG A 541 -18.29 11.59 -0.12
N VAL A 542 -17.20 11.13 -0.74
CA VAL A 542 -17.15 10.92 -2.20
C VAL A 542 -17.95 9.67 -2.55
N THR A 543 -18.87 9.79 -3.52
CA THR A 543 -19.58 8.61 -4.02
C THR A 543 -18.62 7.75 -4.82
N TYR A 544 -18.49 6.47 -4.47
CA TYR A 544 -17.76 5.48 -5.27
C TYR A 544 -18.74 4.51 -5.92
N GLU A 545 -18.67 4.38 -7.24
CA GLU A 545 -19.54 3.53 -8.05
C GLU A 545 -18.65 2.64 -8.95
N ASN A 546 -18.75 1.31 -8.77
CA ASN A 546 -17.96 0.33 -9.53
C ASN A 546 -18.66 0.02 -10.87
N SER A 547 -18.64 1.00 -11.77
CA SER A 547 -19.34 1.02 -13.04
C SER A 547 -18.52 1.72 -14.12
N TYR A 548 -18.57 1.19 -15.33
CA TYR A 548 -17.91 1.77 -16.49
C TYR A 548 -18.63 3.06 -16.93
N GLY A 549 -17.89 4.17 -17.05
CA GLY A 549 -18.44 5.48 -17.40
C GLY A 549 -18.34 5.79 -18.90
N GLU A 550 -19.47 6.12 -19.51
CA GLU A 550 -19.61 6.42 -20.94
C GLU A 550 -20.46 7.69 -21.14
N PHE A 551 -19.93 8.73 -21.78
CA PHE A 551 -20.65 9.97 -22.06
C PHE A 551 -21.79 9.73 -23.05
N VAL A 552 -22.99 10.24 -22.73
CA VAL A 552 -24.21 10.09 -23.56
C VAL A 552 -24.78 11.43 -24.03
N GLY A 553 -24.12 12.54 -23.69
CA GLY A 553 -24.49 13.88 -24.13
C GLY A 553 -23.95 14.97 -23.20
N PRO A 554 -24.22 16.26 -23.49
CA PRO A 554 -23.76 17.38 -22.68
C PRO A 554 -24.10 17.21 -21.19
N HIS A 555 -23.09 17.36 -20.34
CA HIS A 555 -23.17 17.17 -18.87
C HIS A 555 -23.73 15.82 -18.38
N ARG A 556 -23.86 14.79 -19.22
CA ARG A 556 -24.53 13.51 -18.88
C ARG A 556 -23.66 12.30 -19.18
N ILE A 557 -23.53 11.42 -18.20
CA ILE A 557 -22.79 10.16 -18.28
C ILE A 557 -23.68 8.98 -17.93
N LYS A 558 -23.45 7.86 -18.60
CA LYS A 558 -24.03 6.56 -18.31
C LYS A 558 -22.99 5.72 -17.55
N ALA A 559 -23.41 5.13 -16.45
CA ALA A 559 -22.62 4.23 -15.62
C ALA A 559 -23.20 2.82 -15.77
N THR A 560 -22.41 1.89 -16.33
CA THR A 560 -22.82 0.50 -16.55
C THR A 560 -22.05 -0.43 -15.62
N ASN A 561 -22.75 -1.10 -14.70
CA ASN A 561 -22.13 -1.89 -13.64
C ASN A 561 -21.76 -3.32 -14.09
N ASN A 562 -21.13 -4.10 -13.20
CA ASN A 562 -20.71 -5.48 -13.45
C ASN A 562 -21.84 -6.50 -13.75
N LYS A 563 -23.12 -6.11 -13.64
CA LYS A 563 -24.29 -6.90 -14.04
C LYS A 563 -24.96 -6.35 -15.32
N GLY A 564 -24.32 -5.40 -16.02
CA GLY A 564 -24.89 -4.71 -17.18
C GLY A 564 -26.02 -3.75 -16.84
N LYS A 565 -26.28 -3.45 -15.56
CA LYS A 565 -27.29 -2.45 -15.19
C LYS A 565 -26.73 -1.06 -15.43
N GLU A 566 -27.41 -0.30 -16.28
CA GLU A 566 -27.08 1.07 -16.60
C GLU A 566 -27.81 2.06 -15.67
N LYS A 567 -27.16 3.19 -15.38
CA LYS A 567 -27.76 4.35 -14.70
C LYS A 567 -27.17 5.64 -15.28
N ILE A 568 -27.99 6.65 -15.52
CA ILE A 568 -27.53 7.96 -15.98
C ILE A 568 -27.30 8.86 -14.77
N TYR A 569 -26.25 9.68 -14.85
CA TYR A 569 -25.85 10.70 -13.88
C TYR A 569 -25.49 12.01 -14.62
N SER A 570 -25.61 13.13 -13.93
CA SER A 570 -25.27 14.47 -14.44
C SER A 570 -24.26 15.21 -13.56
N ALA A 571 -23.44 16.09 -14.13
CA ALA A 571 -22.49 16.91 -13.35
C ALA A 571 -22.15 18.26 -13.97
N GLU A 572 -21.81 19.24 -13.12
CA GLU A 572 -21.32 20.55 -13.56
C GLU A 572 -19.99 20.41 -14.32
N ARG A 573 -19.06 19.60 -13.81
CA ARG A 573 -17.76 19.29 -14.45
C ARG A 573 -17.48 17.80 -14.53
N PHE A 574 -16.62 17.43 -15.46
CA PHE A 574 -16.12 16.06 -15.63
C PHE A 574 -14.59 16.03 -15.69
N LEU A 575 -14.02 14.94 -15.19
CA LEU A 575 -12.59 14.67 -15.20
C LEU A 575 -12.31 13.27 -15.75
N ILE A 576 -11.63 13.19 -16.89
CA ILE A 576 -11.20 11.93 -17.49
C ILE A 576 -9.85 11.53 -16.89
N ALA A 577 -9.79 10.35 -16.27
CA ALA A 577 -8.61 9.81 -15.58
C ALA A 577 -8.48 8.29 -15.84
N THR A 578 -8.90 7.83 -17.01
CA THR A 578 -9.09 6.40 -17.36
C THR A 578 -7.79 5.62 -17.61
N GLY A 579 -6.65 6.30 -17.69
CA GLY A 579 -5.33 5.68 -17.89
C GLY A 579 -5.18 4.90 -19.20
N GLU A 580 -4.32 3.89 -19.20
CA GLU A 580 -4.01 3.05 -20.36
C GLU A 580 -4.01 1.56 -20.02
N ARG A 581 -4.08 0.69 -21.04
CA ARG A 581 -3.94 -0.79 -20.93
C ARG A 581 -2.83 -1.33 -21.84
N PRO A 582 -2.24 -2.51 -21.56
CA PRO A 582 -1.19 -3.12 -22.40
C PRO A 582 -1.62 -3.33 -23.85
N ARG A 583 -0.68 -3.11 -24.77
CA ARG A 583 -0.85 -3.37 -26.19
C ARG A 583 -0.47 -4.81 -26.53
N TYR A 584 -1.26 -5.43 -27.42
CA TYR A 584 -0.98 -6.73 -28.04
C TYR A 584 -0.46 -6.53 -29.48
N LEU A 585 0.23 -7.53 -30.05
CA LEU A 585 0.90 -7.42 -31.36
C LEU A 585 -0.08 -7.48 -32.54
N GLY A 586 -1.23 -8.14 -32.38
CA GLY A 586 -2.16 -8.46 -33.46
C GLY A 586 -1.76 -9.71 -34.26
N ILE A 587 -1.02 -10.64 -33.63
CA ILE A 587 -0.57 -11.90 -34.25
C ILE A 587 -1.36 -13.10 -33.69
N PRO A 588 -1.43 -14.25 -34.40
CA PRO A 588 -2.13 -15.42 -33.90
C PRO A 588 -1.52 -15.94 -32.59
N GLY A 589 -2.37 -16.16 -31.59
CA GLY A 589 -2.02 -16.69 -30.28
C GLY A 589 -1.60 -15.65 -29.24
N ASP A 590 -1.56 -14.36 -29.57
CA ASP A 590 -1.03 -13.34 -28.67
C ASP A 590 -1.94 -12.97 -27.50
N LYS A 591 -3.26 -13.11 -27.65
CA LYS A 591 -4.25 -12.88 -26.58
C LYS A 591 -4.66 -14.16 -25.88
N GLU A 592 -4.54 -15.28 -26.59
CA GLU A 592 -4.93 -16.61 -26.15
C GLU A 592 -3.87 -17.25 -25.25
N TYR A 593 -2.58 -16.95 -25.48
CA TYR A 593 -1.46 -17.63 -24.82
C TYR A 593 -0.43 -16.69 -24.14
N CYS A 594 -0.37 -15.40 -24.50
CA CYS A 594 0.58 -14.48 -23.86
C CYS A 594 -0.04 -13.66 -22.73
N ILE A 595 0.74 -13.46 -21.68
CA ILE A 595 0.39 -12.59 -20.56
C ILE A 595 0.88 -11.16 -20.80
N SER A 596 0.29 -10.21 -20.07
CA SER A 596 0.75 -8.83 -20.00
C SER A 596 1.23 -8.47 -18.58
N SER A 597 1.69 -7.23 -18.38
CA SER A 597 1.92 -6.69 -17.03
C SER A 597 0.66 -6.76 -16.15
N ASP A 598 -0.51 -6.71 -16.76
CA ASP A 598 -1.80 -6.72 -16.05
C ASP A 598 -2.17 -8.12 -15.51
N ASP A 599 -1.44 -9.16 -15.92
CA ASP A 599 -1.65 -10.55 -15.51
C ASP A 599 -0.50 -11.07 -14.62
N LEU A 600 0.75 -10.67 -14.93
CA LEU A 600 1.97 -11.16 -14.28
C LEU A 600 1.96 -11.03 -12.75
N PHE A 601 1.48 -9.90 -12.23
CA PHE A 601 1.55 -9.59 -10.79
C PHE A 601 0.55 -10.39 -9.94
N SER A 602 -0.38 -11.12 -10.57
CA SER A 602 -1.34 -12.03 -9.93
C SER A 602 -1.32 -13.42 -10.57
N LEU A 603 -0.22 -13.81 -11.23
CA LEU A 603 -0.13 -15.08 -11.95
C LEU A 603 -0.14 -16.25 -10.95
N PRO A 604 -1.10 -17.20 -11.02
CA PRO A 604 -1.33 -18.21 -9.99
C PRO A 604 -0.35 -19.40 -10.03
N TYR A 605 0.72 -19.29 -10.82
CA TYR A 605 1.78 -20.28 -10.96
C TYR A 605 3.10 -19.57 -11.32
N CYS A 606 4.23 -20.21 -11.02
CA CYS A 606 5.54 -19.69 -11.40
C CYS A 606 5.67 -19.56 -12.93
N PRO A 607 6.10 -18.41 -13.50
CA PRO A 607 6.22 -18.22 -14.95
C PRO A 607 7.12 -19.24 -15.66
N GLY A 608 8.08 -19.83 -14.95
CA GLY A 608 9.09 -20.72 -15.54
C GLY A 608 9.97 -19.99 -16.55
N LYS A 609 10.44 -20.71 -17.58
CA LYS A 609 11.25 -20.15 -18.66
C LYS A 609 10.44 -19.10 -19.42
N THR A 610 10.86 -17.83 -19.37
CA THR A 610 10.03 -16.69 -19.79
C THR A 610 10.64 -15.90 -20.95
N LEU A 611 9.87 -15.66 -22.01
CA LEU A 611 10.18 -14.67 -23.04
C LEU A 611 9.49 -13.35 -22.72
N VAL A 612 10.25 -12.27 -22.55
CA VAL A 612 9.72 -10.91 -22.49
C VAL A 612 9.86 -10.25 -23.85
N VAL A 613 8.74 -9.88 -24.48
CA VAL A 613 8.71 -9.20 -25.77
C VAL A 613 8.53 -7.71 -25.55
N GLY A 614 9.59 -6.93 -25.79
CA GLY A 614 9.60 -5.50 -25.53
C GLY A 614 10.98 -4.98 -25.11
N ALA A 615 11.09 -3.66 -25.04
CA ALA A 615 12.29 -2.96 -24.60
C ALA A 615 11.96 -1.63 -23.88
N SER A 616 10.73 -1.56 -23.34
CA SER A 616 10.26 -0.50 -22.44
C SER A 616 10.84 -0.69 -21.04
N TYR A 617 10.67 0.29 -20.15
CA TYR A 617 11.01 0.12 -18.73
C TYR A 617 10.28 -1.11 -18.16
N VAL A 618 8.96 -1.25 -18.37
CA VAL A 618 8.18 -2.43 -17.95
C VAL A 618 8.82 -3.74 -18.42
N ALA A 619 9.30 -3.81 -19.67
CA ALA A 619 9.94 -5.01 -20.20
C ALA A 619 11.24 -5.35 -19.45
N LEU A 620 12.12 -4.37 -19.25
CA LEU A 620 13.43 -4.61 -18.62
C LEU A 620 13.32 -4.81 -17.10
N GLU A 621 12.40 -4.11 -16.44
CA GLU A 621 12.09 -4.29 -15.02
C GLU A 621 11.54 -5.70 -14.75
N CYS A 622 10.55 -6.16 -15.55
CA CYS A 622 9.98 -7.49 -15.39
C CYS A 622 11.01 -8.59 -15.72
N ALA A 623 11.76 -8.44 -16.81
CA ALA A 623 12.85 -9.37 -17.12
C ALA A 623 13.91 -9.41 -16.00
N GLY A 624 14.21 -8.24 -15.42
CA GLY A 624 15.13 -8.06 -14.31
C GLY A 624 14.73 -8.86 -13.07
N PHE A 625 13.54 -8.60 -12.51
CA PHE A 625 13.15 -9.29 -11.29
C PHE A 625 12.90 -10.80 -11.50
N LEU A 626 12.38 -11.20 -12.67
CA LEU A 626 12.17 -12.62 -12.99
C LEU A 626 13.49 -13.41 -13.02
N ALA A 627 14.57 -12.83 -13.56
CA ALA A 627 15.89 -13.43 -13.52
C ALA A 627 16.51 -13.37 -12.11
N GLY A 628 16.30 -12.27 -11.38
CA GLY A 628 16.80 -12.10 -10.01
C GLY A 628 16.22 -13.11 -9.00
N ILE A 629 14.96 -13.55 -9.18
CA ILE A 629 14.37 -14.66 -8.42
C ILE A 629 14.72 -16.07 -8.98
N GLY A 630 15.58 -16.15 -10.00
CA GLY A 630 16.19 -17.40 -10.48
C GLY A 630 15.58 -18.05 -11.73
N LEU A 631 14.75 -17.34 -12.52
CA LEU A 631 14.15 -17.91 -13.73
C LEU A 631 15.03 -17.74 -14.98
N ASP A 632 14.91 -18.67 -15.94
CA ASP A 632 15.46 -18.48 -17.28
C ASP A 632 14.64 -17.39 -18.01
N VAL A 633 15.27 -16.23 -18.26
CA VAL A 633 14.65 -15.09 -18.94
C VAL A 633 15.38 -14.75 -20.25
N THR A 634 14.58 -14.55 -21.30
CA THR A 634 15.01 -13.98 -22.57
C THR A 634 14.22 -12.71 -22.88
N VAL A 635 14.87 -11.65 -23.37
CA VAL A 635 14.24 -10.40 -23.83
C VAL A 635 14.35 -10.30 -25.35
N MET A 636 13.22 -10.13 -26.05
CA MET A 636 13.17 -9.91 -27.50
C MET A 636 12.95 -8.43 -27.82
N VAL A 637 13.93 -7.83 -28.50
CA VAL A 637 14.05 -6.39 -28.72
C VAL A 637 13.90 -6.06 -30.20
N ARG A 638 12.89 -5.26 -30.55
CA ARG A 638 12.65 -4.81 -31.94
C ARG A 638 13.72 -3.86 -32.49
N SER A 639 14.35 -3.04 -31.64
CA SER A 639 15.35 -2.05 -32.07
C SER A 639 16.34 -1.69 -30.95
N ILE A 640 16.09 -0.60 -30.23
CA ILE A 640 16.90 -0.08 -29.13
C ILE A 640 16.22 -0.29 -27.78
N LEU A 641 16.98 -0.16 -26.69
CA LEU A 641 16.50 -0.21 -25.31
C LEU A 641 16.01 1.17 -24.85
N LEU A 642 14.98 1.19 -23.99
CA LEU A 642 14.48 2.39 -23.30
C LEU A 642 14.35 3.64 -24.20
N ARG A 643 13.75 3.48 -25.40
CA ARG A 643 13.56 4.57 -26.36
C ARG A 643 12.88 5.78 -25.69
N GLY A 644 13.57 6.91 -25.66
CA GLY A 644 13.13 8.15 -24.99
C GLY A 644 13.96 8.51 -23.76
N PHE A 645 14.69 7.53 -23.20
CA PHE A 645 15.76 7.75 -22.23
C PHE A 645 17.12 7.82 -22.94
N ASP A 646 18.10 8.39 -22.24
CA ASP A 646 19.51 8.44 -22.61
C ASP A 646 20.06 7.07 -23.06
N GLN A 647 20.59 7.01 -24.29
CA GLN A 647 20.99 5.74 -24.89
C GLN A 647 22.34 5.19 -24.38
N ASP A 648 23.22 6.01 -23.80
CA ASP A 648 24.43 5.53 -23.10
C ASP A 648 24.01 4.78 -21.82
N MET A 649 23.12 5.40 -21.02
CA MET A 649 22.53 4.75 -19.84
C MET A 649 21.74 3.48 -20.21
N ALA A 650 20.91 3.53 -21.26
CA ALA A 650 20.10 2.40 -21.70
C ALA A 650 20.93 1.19 -22.17
N ASN A 651 22.09 1.41 -22.79
CA ASN A 651 22.99 0.32 -23.19
C ASN A 651 23.69 -0.29 -21.98
N LYS A 652 24.19 0.50 -21.03
CA LYS A 652 24.81 -0.01 -19.77
C LYS A 652 23.86 -0.89 -18.95
N ILE A 653 22.56 -0.52 -18.90
CA ILE A 653 21.52 -1.35 -18.29
C ILE A 653 21.41 -2.70 -19.00
N GLY A 654 21.35 -2.70 -20.34
CA GLY A 654 21.29 -3.92 -21.14
C GLY A 654 22.54 -4.80 -21.00
N GLU A 655 23.72 -4.19 -20.93
CA GLU A 655 25.01 -4.87 -20.70
C GLU A 655 25.01 -5.56 -19.32
N HIS A 656 24.69 -4.82 -18.25
CA HIS A 656 24.59 -5.37 -16.90
C HIS A 656 23.56 -6.52 -16.81
N MET A 657 22.41 -6.38 -17.46
CA MET A 657 21.39 -7.44 -17.53
C MET A 657 21.91 -8.69 -18.27
N GLN A 658 22.68 -8.52 -19.35
CA GLN A 658 23.30 -9.64 -20.07
C GLN A 658 24.38 -10.35 -19.26
N GLU A 659 25.20 -9.61 -18.53
CA GLU A 659 26.21 -10.17 -17.61
C GLU A 659 25.56 -10.97 -16.47
N HIS A 660 24.40 -10.50 -15.99
CA HIS A 660 23.58 -11.18 -14.97
C HIS A 660 22.61 -12.22 -15.56
N GLY A 661 22.95 -12.82 -16.70
CA GLY A 661 22.30 -14.02 -17.24
C GLY A 661 21.04 -13.81 -18.08
N ILE A 662 20.56 -12.58 -18.25
CA ILE A 662 19.37 -12.30 -19.07
C ILE A 662 19.78 -12.35 -20.55
N LYS A 663 19.17 -13.27 -21.31
CA LYS A 663 19.49 -13.44 -22.75
C LYS A 663 18.76 -12.38 -23.57
N PHE A 664 19.41 -11.81 -24.58
CA PHE A 664 18.81 -10.80 -25.47
C PHE A 664 18.77 -11.26 -26.93
N ILE A 665 17.57 -11.31 -27.52
CA ILE A 665 17.35 -11.48 -28.95
C ILE A 665 17.11 -10.10 -29.55
N ARG A 666 18.14 -9.53 -30.20
CA ARG A 666 18.09 -8.17 -30.77
C ARG A 666 17.65 -8.21 -32.25
N GLN A 667 16.82 -7.24 -32.65
CA GLN A 667 16.30 -7.03 -34.02
C GLN A 667 15.33 -8.12 -34.52
N PHE A 668 14.46 -8.61 -33.63
CA PHE A 668 13.37 -9.56 -33.96
C PHE A 668 12.01 -9.10 -33.40
N VAL A 669 10.93 -9.59 -34.02
CA VAL A 669 9.54 -9.43 -33.56
C VAL A 669 8.80 -10.77 -33.73
N PRO A 670 7.99 -11.22 -32.75
CA PRO A 670 7.14 -12.39 -32.92
C PRO A 670 6.13 -12.22 -34.05
N ILE A 671 5.89 -13.28 -34.81
CA ILE A 671 4.90 -13.36 -35.89
C ILE A 671 3.82 -14.42 -35.64
N LYS A 672 4.06 -15.35 -34.70
CA LYS A 672 3.09 -16.34 -34.22
C LYS A 672 3.46 -16.82 -32.82
N VAL A 673 2.45 -17.11 -32.00
CA VAL A 673 2.60 -17.90 -30.76
C VAL A 673 1.66 -19.09 -30.83
N GLU A 674 2.15 -20.27 -30.42
CA GLU A 674 1.40 -21.52 -30.45
C GLU A 674 1.55 -22.24 -29.11
N GLN A 675 0.45 -22.81 -28.61
CA GLN A 675 0.51 -23.74 -27.50
C GLN A 675 1.01 -25.10 -27.98
N ILE A 676 2.11 -25.58 -27.40
CA ILE A 676 2.59 -26.96 -27.53
C ILE A 676 1.85 -27.83 -26.51
N GLU A 677 1.73 -27.32 -25.29
CA GLU A 677 1.24 -28.05 -24.13
C GLU A 677 0.50 -27.10 -23.18
N ALA A 678 -0.69 -27.47 -22.73
CA ALA A 678 -1.43 -26.72 -21.72
C ALA A 678 -0.99 -27.12 -20.30
N GLY A 679 -0.84 -26.15 -19.41
CA GLY A 679 -0.38 -26.40 -18.04
C GLY A 679 -0.18 -25.12 -17.23
N THR A 680 0.35 -25.25 -16.02
CA THR A 680 0.58 -24.16 -15.07
C THR A 680 2.02 -24.17 -14.54
N PRO A 681 3.01 -23.63 -15.29
CA PRO A 681 2.88 -23.06 -16.63
C PRO A 681 2.85 -24.13 -17.73
N GLY A 682 2.34 -23.79 -18.91
CA GLY A 682 2.35 -24.67 -20.08
C GLY A 682 3.67 -24.64 -20.85
N ARG A 683 3.62 -25.00 -22.13
CA ARG A 683 4.72 -24.80 -23.10
C ARG A 683 4.19 -24.14 -24.36
N LEU A 684 4.87 -23.08 -24.78
CA LEU A 684 4.53 -22.22 -25.91
C LEU A 684 5.71 -22.16 -26.89
N ARG A 685 5.43 -22.35 -28.18
CA ARG A 685 6.35 -22.03 -29.26
C ARG A 685 6.15 -20.59 -29.70
N VAL A 686 7.23 -19.82 -29.77
CA VAL A 686 7.25 -18.48 -30.35
C VAL A 686 8.02 -18.52 -31.66
N VAL A 687 7.39 -18.09 -32.75
CA VAL A 687 8.03 -17.91 -34.06
C VAL A 687 8.23 -16.41 -34.26
N ALA A 688 9.46 -15.98 -34.57
CA ALA A 688 9.81 -14.56 -34.70
C ALA A 688 10.64 -14.29 -35.97
N LYS A 689 10.37 -13.15 -36.61
CA LYS A 689 11.08 -12.69 -37.82
C LYS A 689 12.02 -11.54 -37.49
N SER A 690 13.16 -11.48 -38.18
CA SER A 690 14.09 -10.35 -38.10
C SER A 690 13.46 -9.07 -38.65
N THR A 691 13.86 -7.91 -38.11
CA THR A 691 13.47 -6.60 -38.65
C THR A 691 14.28 -6.18 -39.86
N ASN A 692 15.41 -6.84 -40.14
CA ASN A 692 16.41 -6.41 -41.13
C ASN A 692 16.54 -7.38 -42.32
N GLY A 693 15.68 -8.39 -42.42
CA GLY A 693 15.71 -9.41 -43.48
C GLY A 693 14.74 -10.56 -43.23
N ASP A 694 14.82 -11.61 -44.04
CA ASP A 694 13.87 -12.73 -44.01
C ASP A 694 14.18 -13.83 -42.99
N GLN A 695 15.25 -13.69 -42.20
CA GLN A 695 15.60 -14.65 -41.15
C GLN A 695 14.44 -14.81 -40.15
N THR A 696 14.05 -16.06 -39.93
CA THR A 696 13.05 -16.46 -38.93
C THR A 696 13.72 -17.38 -37.90
N ILE A 697 13.30 -17.29 -36.65
CA ILE A 697 13.76 -18.13 -35.53
C ILE A 697 12.56 -18.67 -34.75
N GLU A 698 12.74 -19.81 -34.09
CA GLU A 698 11.76 -20.41 -33.18
C GLU A 698 12.38 -20.58 -31.79
N GLY A 699 11.55 -20.57 -30.75
CA GLY A 699 11.97 -20.91 -29.39
C GLY A 699 10.81 -21.33 -28.49
N GLU A 700 11.07 -22.33 -27.64
CA GLU A 700 10.12 -22.78 -26.62
C GLU A 700 10.29 -22.05 -25.29
N TYR A 701 9.16 -21.64 -24.71
CA TYR A 701 9.06 -20.94 -23.42
C TYR A 701 7.85 -21.46 -22.63
N ASN A 702 7.89 -21.34 -21.31
CA ASN A 702 6.74 -21.61 -20.46
C ASN A 702 5.74 -20.44 -20.46
N THR A 703 6.27 -19.21 -20.43
CA THR A 703 5.49 -17.98 -20.39
C THR A 703 6.01 -16.98 -21.43
N VAL A 704 5.09 -16.23 -22.06
CA VAL A 704 5.42 -15.12 -22.97
C VAL A 704 4.76 -13.85 -22.43
N LEU A 705 5.56 -12.85 -22.06
CA LEU A 705 5.15 -11.57 -21.52
C LEU A 705 5.24 -10.47 -22.59
N LEU A 706 4.11 -9.84 -22.93
CA LEU A 706 4.07 -8.73 -23.88
C LEU A 706 4.17 -7.38 -23.15
N ALA A 707 5.27 -6.68 -23.35
CA ALA A 707 5.60 -5.39 -22.72
C ALA A 707 5.92 -4.30 -23.78
N ILE A 708 5.18 -4.33 -24.90
CA ILE A 708 5.40 -3.56 -26.13
C ILE A 708 4.79 -2.13 -26.12
N GLY A 709 4.41 -1.64 -24.93
CA GLY A 709 3.74 -0.36 -24.72
C GLY A 709 2.27 -0.52 -24.30
N ARG A 710 1.58 0.61 -24.13
CA ARG A 710 0.20 0.72 -23.69
C ARG A 710 -0.62 1.61 -24.64
N ASP A 711 -1.94 1.51 -24.58
CA ASP A 711 -2.91 2.28 -25.37
C ASP A 711 -3.95 2.96 -24.45
N ALA A 712 -4.28 4.22 -24.75
CA ALA A 712 -5.13 5.07 -23.92
C ALA A 712 -6.63 4.67 -23.90
N CYS A 713 -7.24 4.71 -22.71
CA CYS A 713 -8.63 4.33 -22.45
C CYS A 713 -9.64 5.44 -22.83
N THR A 714 -9.55 5.95 -24.05
CA THR A 714 -10.34 7.11 -24.54
C THR A 714 -11.39 6.76 -25.59
N ARG A 715 -11.22 5.64 -26.30
CA ARG A 715 -12.01 5.27 -27.50
C ARG A 715 -13.36 4.59 -27.25
N LYS A 716 -13.76 4.41 -25.99
CA LYS A 716 -14.98 3.66 -25.60
C LYS A 716 -15.82 4.37 -24.52
N ILE A 717 -15.54 5.64 -24.25
CA ILE A 717 -16.18 6.42 -23.19
C ILE A 717 -17.08 7.55 -23.75
N GLY A 718 -17.50 7.49 -25.02
CA GLY A 718 -18.50 8.39 -25.59
C GLY A 718 -18.04 9.83 -25.86
N LEU A 719 -16.75 10.07 -26.07
CA LEU A 719 -16.17 11.42 -26.25
C LEU A 719 -16.80 12.19 -27.44
N GLU A 720 -17.21 11.46 -28.46
CA GLU A 720 -17.95 11.95 -29.62
C GLU A 720 -19.31 12.57 -29.25
N ASN A 721 -19.98 12.07 -28.21
CA ASN A 721 -21.29 12.56 -27.75
C ASN A 721 -21.18 13.88 -26.96
N VAL A 722 -19.98 14.29 -26.57
CA VAL A 722 -19.67 15.54 -25.86
C VAL A 722 -18.72 16.48 -26.63
N GLY A 723 -18.20 16.05 -27.78
CA GLY A 723 -17.33 16.86 -28.63
C GLY A 723 -15.88 17.01 -28.13
N VAL A 724 -15.40 16.11 -27.27
CA VAL A 724 -14.00 16.08 -26.83
C VAL A 724 -13.14 15.49 -27.96
N LYS A 725 -12.13 16.25 -28.37
CA LYS A 725 -11.17 15.86 -29.40
C LYS A 725 -10.02 15.07 -28.78
N ILE A 726 -9.56 14.04 -29.50
CA ILE A 726 -8.36 13.27 -29.18
C ILE A 726 -7.44 13.24 -30.39
N ASN A 727 -6.16 12.93 -30.19
CA ASN A 727 -5.28 12.57 -31.30
C ASN A 727 -5.64 11.15 -31.76
N GLU A 728 -6.29 11.03 -32.91
CA GLU A 728 -6.76 9.74 -33.43
C GLU A 728 -5.66 8.71 -33.73
N LYS A 729 -4.40 9.12 -33.84
CA LYS A 729 -3.26 8.20 -34.03
C LYS A 729 -2.78 7.59 -32.70
N THR A 730 -2.77 8.37 -31.63
CA THR A 730 -2.20 7.95 -30.32
C THR A 730 -3.26 7.58 -29.28
N GLY A 731 -4.51 8.04 -29.46
CA GLY A 731 -5.58 7.97 -28.48
C GLY A 731 -5.46 8.96 -27.33
N LYS A 732 -4.37 9.75 -27.26
CA LYS A 732 -4.16 10.74 -26.20
C LYS A 732 -5.08 11.96 -26.35
N ILE A 733 -5.38 12.64 -25.24
CA ILE A 733 -6.21 13.84 -25.18
C ILE A 733 -5.31 15.10 -25.14
N PRO A 734 -5.41 16.01 -26.12
CA PRO A 734 -4.79 17.33 -26.05
C PRO A 734 -5.50 18.21 -25.01
N VAL A 735 -4.73 18.90 -24.17
CA VAL A 735 -5.23 19.78 -23.10
C VAL A 735 -4.46 21.10 -23.02
N THR A 736 -5.03 22.08 -22.32
CA THR A 736 -4.33 23.28 -21.88
C THR A 736 -3.32 22.98 -20.75
N GLU A 737 -2.51 23.97 -20.38
CA GLU A 737 -1.67 23.95 -19.16
C GLU A 737 -2.45 23.91 -17.83
N GLU A 738 -3.78 23.85 -17.90
CA GLU A 738 -4.68 23.73 -16.76
C GLU A 738 -5.52 22.45 -16.84
N GLU A 739 -5.04 21.46 -17.60
CA GLU A 739 -5.63 20.14 -17.77
C GLU A 739 -7.06 20.15 -18.39
N GLN A 740 -7.47 21.27 -18.98
CA GLN A 740 -8.77 21.44 -19.65
C GLN A 740 -8.73 20.92 -21.10
N THR A 741 -9.76 20.20 -21.52
CA THR A 741 -9.92 19.79 -22.93
C THR A 741 -10.47 20.94 -23.80
N ASN A 742 -10.76 20.69 -25.08
CA ASN A 742 -11.48 21.65 -25.93
C ASN A 742 -12.97 21.85 -25.53
N VAL A 743 -13.47 21.15 -24.51
CA VAL A 743 -14.83 21.29 -23.96
C VAL A 743 -14.71 21.89 -22.57
N PRO A 744 -15.18 23.14 -22.31
CA PRO A 744 -14.78 23.90 -21.12
C PRO A 744 -15.07 23.25 -19.75
N TYR A 745 -16.07 22.37 -19.66
CA TYR A 745 -16.43 21.67 -18.42
C TYR A 745 -15.80 20.27 -18.29
N ILE A 746 -15.00 19.83 -19.27
CA ILE A 746 -14.35 18.52 -19.28
C ILE A 746 -12.83 18.69 -19.24
N TYR A 747 -12.22 18.04 -18.26
CA TYR A 747 -10.78 18.05 -17.98
C TYR A 747 -10.22 16.63 -18.13
N ALA A 748 -8.91 16.48 -18.32
CA ALA A 748 -8.24 15.19 -18.41
C ALA A 748 -6.90 15.19 -17.67
N ILE A 749 -6.52 14.06 -17.04
CA ILE A 749 -5.27 13.96 -16.27
C ILE A 749 -4.59 12.59 -16.39
N GLY A 750 -3.27 12.58 -16.11
CA GLY A 750 -2.44 11.39 -16.09
C GLY A 750 -2.13 10.85 -17.48
N ASP A 751 -1.91 9.54 -17.56
CA ASP A 751 -1.32 8.84 -18.71
C ASP A 751 -2.03 9.10 -20.06
N ILE A 752 -3.30 9.48 -20.06
CA ILE A 752 -4.07 9.78 -21.29
C ILE A 752 -3.71 11.12 -21.94
N LEU A 753 -2.91 11.99 -21.30
CA LEU A 753 -2.59 13.31 -21.82
C LEU A 753 -1.57 13.27 -22.97
N GLU A 754 -1.78 14.13 -23.96
CA GLU A 754 -0.83 14.30 -25.06
C GLU A 754 0.39 15.14 -24.62
N GLY A 755 1.59 14.68 -24.96
CA GLY A 755 2.85 15.40 -24.69
C GLY A 755 3.23 15.51 -23.21
N LYS A 756 2.61 14.71 -22.33
CA LYS A 756 2.91 14.64 -20.89
C LYS A 756 3.50 13.26 -20.52
N LEU A 757 3.87 13.09 -19.26
CA LEU A 757 4.58 11.91 -18.74
C LEU A 757 3.60 10.92 -18.09
N GLU A 758 3.65 9.63 -18.46
CA GLU A 758 2.85 8.55 -17.87
C GLU A 758 3.39 8.10 -16.47
N LEU A 759 3.44 9.04 -15.53
CA LEU A 759 3.99 8.83 -14.17
C LEU A 759 2.94 9.12 -13.08
N THR A 760 2.86 8.24 -12.09
CA THR A 760 1.87 8.36 -11.00
C THR A 760 2.01 9.61 -10.14
N PRO A 761 3.21 10.08 -9.73
CA PRO A 761 3.36 11.35 -9.02
C PRO A 761 2.83 12.54 -9.84
N VAL A 762 3.05 12.55 -11.15
CA VAL A 762 2.55 13.58 -12.09
C VAL A 762 1.02 13.54 -12.15
N ALA A 763 0.42 12.36 -12.30
CA ALA A 763 -1.04 12.20 -12.30
C ALA A 763 -1.69 12.67 -10.98
N ILE A 764 -1.06 12.35 -9.83
CA ILE A 764 -1.51 12.78 -8.50
C ILE A 764 -1.42 14.30 -8.36
N GLN A 765 -0.29 14.91 -8.75
CA GLN A 765 -0.06 16.34 -8.62
C GLN A 765 -1.00 17.13 -9.54
N ALA A 766 -1.17 16.71 -10.80
CA ALA A 766 -2.12 17.32 -11.73
C ALA A 766 -3.57 17.25 -11.20
N GLY A 767 -4.01 16.07 -10.73
CA GLY A 767 -5.35 15.90 -10.18
C GLY A 767 -5.61 16.74 -8.92
N ARG A 768 -4.62 16.81 -8.02
CA ARG A 768 -4.67 17.67 -6.82
C ARG A 768 -4.75 19.16 -7.21
N LEU A 769 -3.82 19.65 -8.02
CA LEU A 769 -3.75 21.06 -8.38
C LEU A 769 -4.97 21.51 -9.18
N LEU A 770 -5.48 20.68 -10.10
CA LEU A 770 -6.73 20.95 -10.81
C LEU A 770 -7.90 21.17 -9.84
N ALA A 771 -8.09 20.31 -8.84
CA ALA A 771 -9.14 20.49 -7.83
C ALA A 771 -8.95 21.78 -7.00
N GLN A 772 -7.70 22.13 -6.68
CA GLN A 772 -7.37 23.39 -5.98
C GLN A 772 -7.63 24.64 -6.85
N ARG A 773 -7.44 24.58 -8.18
CA ARG A 773 -7.82 25.66 -9.09
C ARG A 773 -9.34 25.78 -9.22
N LEU A 774 -10.04 24.67 -9.43
CA LEU A 774 -11.49 24.65 -9.64
C LEU A 774 -12.30 25.09 -8.41
N TYR A 775 -11.87 24.71 -7.20
CA TYR A 775 -12.68 24.86 -5.98
C TYR A 775 -11.98 25.56 -4.81
N GLY A 776 -10.65 25.69 -4.87
CA GLY A 776 -9.85 26.36 -3.83
C GLY A 776 -9.33 27.75 -4.21
N GLY A 777 -9.67 28.27 -5.40
CA GLY A 777 -9.19 29.58 -5.88
C GLY A 777 -7.69 29.65 -6.19
N SER A 778 -7.00 28.51 -6.28
CA SER A 778 -5.58 28.46 -6.63
C SER A 778 -5.34 28.84 -8.09
N THR A 779 -4.16 29.40 -8.38
CA THR A 779 -3.66 29.64 -9.74
C THR A 779 -2.52 28.69 -10.12
N VAL A 780 -2.15 27.75 -9.25
CA VAL A 780 -0.99 26.87 -9.44
C VAL A 780 -1.28 25.79 -10.48
N LYS A 781 -0.47 25.78 -11.55
CA LYS A 781 -0.47 24.79 -12.63
C LYS A 781 0.40 23.58 -12.27
N CYS A 782 0.16 22.45 -12.92
CA CYS A 782 1.08 21.31 -12.81
C CYS A 782 2.34 21.59 -13.64
N ASP A 783 3.50 21.54 -12.99
CA ASP A 783 4.79 21.64 -13.66
C ASP A 783 5.19 20.25 -14.19
N TYR A 784 5.50 20.18 -15.48
CA TYR A 784 5.85 18.95 -16.21
C TYR A 784 7.31 18.95 -16.71
N GLU A 785 8.03 20.05 -16.56
CA GLU A 785 9.46 20.13 -16.93
C GLU A 785 10.30 19.41 -15.88
N ASN A 786 11.47 18.87 -16.26
CA ASN A 786 12.46 18.28 -15.33
C ASN A 786 11.86 17.43 -14.20
N VAL A 787 10.91 16.55 -14.53
CA VAL A 787 10.33 15.59 -13.58
C VAL A 787 11.28 14.39 -13.46
N PRO A 788 11.64 13.95 -12.24
CA PRO A 788 12.49 12.77 -12.06
C PRO A 788 11.78 11.47 -12.42
N THR A 789 12.55 10.50 -12.86
CA THR A 789 12.08 9.14 -13.15
C THR A 789 13.12 8.10 -12.72
N THR A 790 12.70 6.86 -12.50
CA THR A 790 13.59 5.75 -12.14
C THR A 790 13.10 4.45 -12.74
N VAL A 791 13.99 3.76 -13.44
CA VAL A 791 13.80 2.41 -13.98
C VAL A 791 14.41 1.41 -13.00
N PHE A 792 13.57 0.55 -12.45
CA PHE A 792 13.93 -0.45 -11.43
C PHE A 792 14.36 -1.77 -12.09
N THR A 793 15.39 -1.67 -12.91
CA THR A 793 16.18 -2.82 -13.42
C THR A 793 17.11 -3.37 -12.34
N PRO A 794 17.73 -4.55 -12.51
CA PRO A 794 18.58 -5.18 -11.48
C PRO A 794 19.71 -4.27 -11.00
N LEU A 795 20.24 -3.43 -11.90
CA LEU A 795 20.88 -2.18 -11.55
C LEU A 795 19.90 -1.04 -11.83
N GLU A 796 19.54 -0.26 -10.80
CA GLU A 796 18.53 0.79 -10.93
C GLU A 796 19.09 2.00 -11.69
N TYR A 797 18.26 2.63 -12.52
CA TYR A 797 18.63 3.82 -13.29
C TYR A 797 17.70 4.99 -12.97
N GLY A 798 18.23 6.01 -12.30
CA GLY A 798 17.56 7.25 -11.97
C GLY A 798 17.99 8.38 -12.91
N SER A 799 17.05 9.23 -13.32
CA SER A 799 17.36 10.40 -14.15
C SER A 799 16.38 11.56 -13.94
N CYS A 800 16.87 12.77 -14.23
CA CYS A 800 16.08 14.00 -14.20
C CYS A 800 16.61 14.99 -15.24
N GLY A 801 15.73 15.73 -15.92
CA GLY A 801 16.09 16.65 -17.01
C GLY A 801 16.27 15.96 -18.36
N LEU A 802 17.12 16.54 -19.21
CA LEU A 802 17.42 16.07 -20.56
C LEU A 802 18.42 14.92 -20.55
N SER A 803 18.32 14.03 -21.54
CA SER A 803 19.42 13.12 -21.86
C SER A 803 20.54 13.82 -22.63
N GLU A 804 21.71 13.19 -22.70
CA GLU A 804 22.91 13.74 -23.36
C GLU A 804 22.65 14.09 -24.84
N GLU A 805 22.05 13.18 -25.60
CA GLU A 805 21.70 13.42 -27.01
C GLU A 805 20.61 14.49 -27.19
N LYS A 806 19.73 14.68 -26.19
CA LYS A 806 18.71 15.74 -26.22
C LYS A 806 19.22 17.10 -25.75
N ALA A 807 20.23 17.15 -24.88
CA ALA A 807 20.96 18.38 -24.59
C ALA A 807 21.72 18.86 -25.83
N VAL A 808 22.42 17.96 -26.53
CA VAL A 808 23.12 18.27 -27.79
C VAL A 808 22.14 18.74 -28.87
N GLU A 809 21.00 18.06 -29.07
CA GLU A 809 19.96 18.48 -30.02
C GLU A 809 19.37 19.88 -29.70
N LYS A 810 19.25 20.23 -28.42
CA LYS A 810 18.63 21.49 -27.95
C LYS A 810 19.61 22.66 -27.89
N PHE A 811 20.87 22.43 -27.56
CA PHE A 811 21.85 23.46 -27.25
C PHE A 811 23.07 23.51 -28.19
N GLY A 812 23.35 22.46 -28.96
CA GLY A 812 24.57 22.32 -29.77
C GLY A 812 25.72 21.64 -29.01
N GLU A 813 26.45 20.75 -29.69
CA GLU A 813 27.53 19.92 -29.12
C GLU A 813 28.68 20.76 -28.54
N GLU A 814 28.91 21.95 -29.07
CA GLU A 814 29.93 22.89 -28.61
C GLU A 814 29.54 23.65 -27.33
N ASN A 815 28.27 23.50 -26.88
CA ASN A 815 27.73 24.19 -25.69
C ASN A 815 27.32 23.22 -24.57
N VAL A 816 27.52 21.91 -24.76
CA VAL A 816 27.19 20.88 -23.78
C VAL A 816 28.48 20.27 -23.23
N GLU A 817 28.68 20.32 -21.92
CA GLU A 817 29.76 19.58 -21.25
C GLU A 817 29.17 18.44 -20.43
N VAL A 818 29.83 17.27 -20.41
CA VAL A 818 29.33 16.08 -19.73
C VAL A 818 30.38 15.58 -18.75
N TYR A 819 30.14 15.82 -17.46
CA TYR A 819 30.99 15.35 -16.37
C TYR A 819 30.51 13.98 -15.91
N HIS A 820 31.43 13.02 -15.76
CA HIS A 820 31.06 11.63 -15.49
C HIS A 820 32.13 10.84 -14.72
N SER A 821 31.70 9.77 -14.06
CA SER A 821 32.57 8.86 -13.31
C SER A 821 31.93 7.48 -13.13
N TYR A 822 32.73 6.41 -13.08
CA TYR A 822 32.28 5.16 -12.46
C TYR A 822 32.48 5.24 -10.94
N PHE A 823 31.63 4.53 -10.19
CA PHE A 823 31.78 4.34 -8.75
C PHE A 823 31.53 2.89 -8.36
N TRP A 824 31.94 2.51 -7.16
CA TRP A 824 31.72 1.19 -6.59
C TRP A 824 31.05 1.37 -5.22
N PRO A 825 29.79 0.91 -5.03
CA PRO A 825 29.12 0.94 -3.74
C PRO A 825 29.95 0.21 -2.67
N LEU A 826 30.11 0.81 -1.49
CA LEU A 826 30.91 0.23 -0.41
C LEU A 826 30.38 -1.14 0.01
N GLU A 827 29.06 -1.30 -0.06
CA GLU A 827 28.31 -2.53 0.22
C GLU A 827 28.69 -3.70 -0.70
N TRP A 828 29.35 -3.43 -1.84
CA TRP A 828 29.73 -4.44 -2.84
C TRP A 828 31.21 -4.83 -2.78
N THR A 829 32.00 -4.14 -1.95
CA THR A 829 33.43 -4.39 -1.76
C THR A 829 33.71 -5.73 -1.07
N ILE A 830 33.02 -6.02 0.04
CA ILE A 830 33.11 -7.29 0.78
C ILE A 830 32.49 -8.47 0.00
N PRO A 831 31.34 -8.30 -0.69
CA PRO A 831 30.88 -9.26 -1.70
C PRO A 831 31.81 -9.42 -2.92
N SER A 832 32.78 -8.51 -3.11
CA SER A 832 33.79 -8.54 -4.18
C SER A 832 33.20 -8.61 -5.60
N ARG A 833 32.13 -7.86 -5.87
CA ARG A 833 31.42 -7.87 -7.17
C ARG A 833 31.22 -6.48 -7.76
N ASP A 834 31.03 -6.43 -9.08
CA ASP A 834 30.47 -5.29 -9.83
C ASP A 834 31.19 -3.93 -9.69
N ASN A 835 32.52 -3.95 -9.48
CA ASN A 835 33.35 -2.76 -9.64
C ASN A 835 33.29 -2.23 -11.09
N ASN A 836 33.32 -0.91 -11.25
CA ASN A 836 33.17 -0.20 -12.53
C ASN A 836 31.88 -0.53 -13.30
N LYS A 837 30.79 -0.84 -12.57
CA LYS A 837 29.43 -0.99 -13.13
C LYS A 837 28.51 0.19 -12.82
N CYS A 838 28.54 0.71 -11.60
CA CYS A 838 27.75 1.89 -11.24
C CYS A 838 28.36 3.14 -11.85
N TYR A 839 27.54 4.00 -12.44
CA TYR A 839 27.97 5.11 -13.29
C TYR A 839 27.11 6.35 -13.06
N ALA A 840 27.77 7.49 -12.90
CA ALA A 840 27.16 8.80 -12.68
C ALA A 840 27.56 9.77 -13.79
N LYS A 841 26.61 10.56 -14.29
CA LYS A 841 26.92 11.72 -15.13
C LYS A 841 25.95 12.89 -14.91
N VAL A 842 26.48 14.10 -15.10
CA VAL A 842 25.69 15.33 -15.25
C VAL A 842 25.98 15.97 -16.60
N VAL A 843 24.95 16.55 -17.19
CA VAL A 843 24.97 17.20 -18.51
C VAL A 843 24.76 18.70 -18.28
N CYS A 844 25.76 19.50 -18.61
CA CYS A 844 25.84 20.92 -18.29
C CYS A 844 25.70 21.79 -19.56
N ASN A 845 24.96 22.89 -19.46
CA ASN A 845 24.88 23.91 -20.53
C ASN A 845 25.91 25.02 -20.28
N ILE A 846 26.98 25.04 -21.06
CA ILE A 846 28.10 25.99 -20.97
C ILE A 846 27.60 27.45 -21.13
N LYS A 847 26.56 27.67 -21.94
CA LYS A 847 25.98 29.01 -22.21
C LYS A 847 25.11 29.57 -21.06
N ASP A 848 24.83 28.77 -20.02
CA ASP A 848 24.00 29.16 -18.87
C ASP A 848 24.73 28.83 -17.55
N ASN A 849 25.96 29.34 -17.38
CA ASN A 849 26.78 29.14 -16.17
C ASN A 849 26.94 27.66 -15.78
N GLU A 850 27.12 26.77 -16.77
CA GLU A 850 27.15 25.32 -16.57
C GLU A 850 25.95 24.76 -15.79
N ARG A 851 24.75 25.27 -16.11
CA ARG A 851 23.46 24.73 -15.60
C ARG A 851 23.40 23.23 -15.83
N VAL A 852 23.12 22.47 -14.77
CA VAL A 852 22.83 21.04 -14.87
C VAL A 852 21.47 20.87 -15.53
N VAL A 853 21.47 20.58 -16.83
CA VAL A 853 20.27 20.37 -17.65
C VAL A 853 19.88 18.90 -17.76
N GLY A 854 20.77 17.99 -17.37
CA GLY A 854 20.52 16.54 -17.27
C GLY A 854 21.30 15.91 -16.12
N PHE A 855 20.67 14.97 -15.42
CA PHE A 855 21.22 14.22 -14.29
C PHE A 855 20.92 12.73 -14.48
N HIS A 856 21.93 11.86 -14.32
CA HIS A 856 21.80 10.42 -14.53
C HIS A 856 22.66 9.62 -13.54
N ILE A 857 22.04 8.67 -12.83
CA ILE A 857 22.70 7.68 -11.98
C ILE A 857 22.26 6.26 -12.36
N LEU A 858 23.23 5.38 -12.62
CA LEU A 858 23.06 3.93 -12.69
C LEU A 858 23.74 3.33 -11.45
N GLY A 859 22.97 2.77 -10.52
CA GLY A 859 23.46 2.37 -9.21
C GLY A 859 22.37 1.80 -8.28
N PRO A 860 22.72 1.32 -7.08
CA PRO A 860 21.73 0.97 -6.06
C PRO A 860 20.98 2.23 -5.57
N ASN A 861 19.71 2.06 -5.18
CA ASN A 861 18.87 3.12 -4.62
C ASN A 861 18.76 4.38 -5.50
N ALA A 862 18.79 4.21 -6.83
CA ALA A 862 18.94 5.29 -7.79
C ALA A 862 17.80 6.33 -7.72
N GLY A 863 16.59 5.91 -7.32
CA GLY A 863 15.46 6.81 -7.10
C GLY A 863 15.64 7.74 -5.91
N GLU A 864 16.16 7.22 -4.79
CA GLU A 864 16.39 7.99 -3.57
C GLU A 864 17.44 9.09 -3.81
N VAL A 865 18.53 8.75 -4.53
CA VAL A 865 19.56 9.71 -4.94
C VAL A 865 18.99 10.77 -5.89
N THR A 866 18.26 10.36 -6.92
CA THR A 866 17.69 11.27 -7.94
C THR A 866 16.69 12.26 -7.35
N GLN A 867 15.93 11.86 -6.33
CA GLN A 867 14.85 12.66 -5.75
C GLN A 867 15.34 13.99 -5.13
N GLY A 868 16.54 14.00 -4.53
CA GLY A 868 17.17 15.23 -4.02
C GLY A 868 17.66 16.14 -5.13
N PHE A 869 18.41 15.60 -6.09
CA PHE A 869 18.94 16.38 -7.22
C PHE A 869 17.83 16.96 -8.12
N ALA A 870 16.68 16.31 -8.23
CA ALA A 870 15.53 16.86 -8.94
C ALA A 870 15.02 18.18 -8.33
N ALA A 871 15.05 18.31 -7.00
CA ALA A 871 14.72 19.58 -6.34
C ALA A 871 15.80 20.64 -6.63
N ALA A 872 17.08 20.26 -6.64
CA ALA A 872 18.17 21.16 -7.01
C ALA A 872 18.08 21.64 -8.47
N LEU A 873 17.68 20.78 -9.42
CA LEU A 873 17.40 21.16 -10.81
C LEU A 873 16.23 22.15 -10.90
N LYS A 874 15.22 22.07 -10.03
CA LYS A 874 14.14 23.08 -9.93
C LYS A 874 14.61 24.41 -9.34
N CYS A 875 15.63 24.40 -8.48
CA CYS A 875 16.34 25.61 -8.04
C CYS A 875 17.36 26.14 -9.08
N GLY A 876 17.56 25.44 -10.21
CA GLY A 876 18.51 25.83 -11.25
C GLY A 876 19.97 25.52 -10.93
N LEU A 877 20.26 24.36 -10.35
CA LEU A 877 21.62 23.88 -10.03
C LEU A 877 22.63 24.14 -11.17
N THR A 878 23.78 24.73 -10.86
CA THR A 878 24.96 24.81 -11.74
C THR A 878 26.07 23.85 -11.32
N LYS A 879 27.06 23.62 -12.18
CA LYS A 879 28.25 22.82 -11.87
C LYS A 879 29.03 23.37 -10.68
N ASP A 880 29.26 24.70 -10.63
CA ASP A 880 29.90 25.37 -9.48
C ASP A 880 29.17 25.07 -8.15
N GLN A 881 27.84 25.12 -8.16
CA GLN A 881 27.02 24.85 -6.97
C GLN A 881 27.13 23.38 -6.54
N LEU A 882 27.12 22.46 -7.52
CA LEU A 882 27.29 21.02 -7.27
C LEU A 882 28.65 20.71 -6.65
N ASP A 883 29.73 21.30 -7.16
CA ASP A 883 31.09 21.09 -6.66
C ASP A 883 31.34 21.82 -5.31
N SER A 884 30.61 22.91 -5.04
CA SER A 884 30.63 23.57 -3.72
C SER A 884 29.88 22.81 -2.62
N THR A 885 29.07 21.80 -2.99
CA THR A 885 28.30 20.98 -2.06
C THR A 885 29.20 19.87 -1.50
N ILE A 886 29.32 19.76 -0.18
CA ILE A 886 30.14 18.70 0.43
C ILE A 886 29.36 17.37 0.42
N GLY A 887 30.00 16.31 -0.09
CA GLY A 887 29.43 14.95 -0.13
C GLY A 887 29.29 14.30 1.26
N ILE A 888 28.37 13.34 1.37
CA ILE A 888 28.20 12.51 2.57
C ILE A 888 28.95 11.19 2.34
N HIS A 889 29.96 10.92 3.16
CA HIS A 889 30.84 9.76 3.01
C HIS A 889 30.57 8.68 4.08
N PRO A 890 30.59 7.38 3.77
CA PRO A 890 30.65 6.77 2.43
C PRO A 890 29.23 6.49 1.89
N VAL A 891 28.80 7.22 0.86
CA VAL A 891 27.45 7.06 0.26
C VAL A 891 27.50 7.27 -1.25
N CYS A 892 26.90 6.36 -2.02
CA CYS A 892 26.88 6.38 -3.49
C CYS A 892 26.52 7.73 -4.16
N ALA A 893 25.79 8.61 -3.47
CA ALA A 893 25.44 9.94 -3.96
C ALA A 893 26.63 10.94 -4.01
N GLU A 894 27.68 10.74 -3.21
CA GLU A 894 28.82 11.67 -3.10
C GLU A 894 29.66 11.78 -4.38
N VAL A 895 29.57 10.78 -5.27
CA VAL A 895 30.23 10.81 -6.59
C VAL A 895 29.84 12.07 -7.37
N PHE A 896 28.62 12.59 -7.17
CA PHE A 896 28.12 13.78 -7.87
C PHE A 896 28.82 15.07 -7.46
N THR A 897 29.30 15.19 -6.22
CA THR A 897 29.98 16.41 -5.73
C THR A 897 31.48 16.44 -6.08
N THR A 898 31.96 15.46 -6.85
CA THR A 898 33.39 15.31 -7.20
C THR A 898 33.64 15.00 -8.69
N LEU A 899 32.59 15.10 -9.54
CA LEU A 899 32.69 14.82 -10.98
C LEU A 899 33.60 15.84 -11.69
N SER A 900 34.85 15.48 -11.91
CA SER A 900 35.90 16.36 -12.47
C SER A 900 36.33 15.98 -13.90
N VAL A 901 36.18 14.71 -14.30
CA VAL A 901 36.49 14.25 -15.66
C VAL A 901 35.30 14.52 -16.58
N THR A 902 35.57 15.08 -17.78
CA THR A 902 34.55 15.28 -18.82
C THR A 902 34.72 14.33 -20.00
N LYS A 903 33.62 13.96 -20.67
CA LYS A 903 33.67 13.19 -21.91
C LYS A 903 34.54 13.84 -22.99
N ARG A 904 34.50 15.18 -23.11
CA ARG A 904 35.29 15.93 -24.10
C ARG A 904 36.80 15.81 -23.86
N SER A 905 37.22 15.64 -22.61
CA SER A 905 38.63 15.49 -22.24
C SER A 905 39.25 14.15 -22.69
N GLY A 906 38.43 13.11 -22.88
CA GLY A 906 38.90 11.74 -23.12
C GLY A 906 39.62 11.10 -21.92
N GLY A 907 39.51 11.68 -20.72
CA GLY A 907 40.13 11.16 -19.50
C GLY A 907 39.60 9.79 -19.08
N ASN A 908 40.43 9.01 -18.39
CA ASN A 908 40.01 7.73 -17.83
C ASN A 908 39.11 7.94 -16.59
N ILE A 909 37.99 7.21 -16.54
CA ILE A 909 37.02 7.22 -15.43
C ILE A 909 36.89 5.86 -14.72
N LEU A 910 37.72 4.87 -15.09
CA LEU A 910 37.74 3.58 -14.40
C LEU A 910 38.43 3.70 -13.04
N GLN A 911 37.70 3.35 -11.98
CA GLN A 911 38.22 3.27 -10.63
C GLN A 911 39.18 2.08 -10.51
N THR A 912 40.48 2.37 -10.47
CA THR A 912 41.45 1.52 -9.77
C THR A 912 41.22 1.72 -8.28
N GLY A 913 40.88 0.66 -7.55
CA GLY A 913 40.57 0.76 -6.12
C GLY A 913 41.69 1.42 -5.31
N CYS A 914 41.29 2.23 -4.32
CA CYS A 914 42.19 2.92 -3.39
C CYS A 914 42.77 1.96 -2.33
#